data_AF-A0A9P7H436-F1
#
_entry.id   AF-A0A9P7H436-F1
#
_cell.length_a   1.000
_cell.length_b   1.000
_cell.length_c   1.000
_cell.angle_alpha   90.00
_cell.angle_beta   90.00
_cell.angle_gamma   90.00
#
_symmetry.space_group_name_H-M   'P 1'
#
loop_
_entity.id
_entity.type
_entity.pdbx_description
1 polymer ?
#
loop_
_entity_poly.entity_id
_entity_poly.type
_entity_poly.pdbx_seq_one_letter_code
_entity_poly.pdbx_strand_id
1 'polypeptide(L)'
;MRGFSSLTIHSSIIMSTQYERSSSDVEGYTRIKHEFIPMRDGVKLCADLFLPFSASKNGEKVPVLCSLGPYGKDIHASTFGLPKTPIYAEMYKSIKPLGPDACFELCEPLIWCKDYGYALLRVDVRGIGGSEGKLDPFGMERSETIQDDAEGQDLYDIVEWAATQSWSSGKVGFSGISYYGMVGYWAAMQQPPHLTCVVSYESACSIYQAARRGGIYSNNFQSHWFNNIVVPHQHGSRDGSLSAEQLKANRVDYPDLLSKTEYPTDGSFGVLERKRKLSDIKVPIYLAGNWTDPELHLPGNIRAFNGVSSEYKWLEQHTGNHLGAYFEPSHIALQKKFLDYFLFDKKDNGMLEVPRIRLLQHHGTSSFYREDETSFPPADVQDTSFYLTTQKQLSLSKPEGEKQPYSYQGYKENISFTLDVPFTESFELLGSPYLELEVSTAAEDLDLFIYLRAIDENDKTIVLLGNHGEPMDSFSRGYFRLSHRDENFGQFDTHRILMQPVIPRSEVVPGHTYKVLVPIYPSAFLFDKGQKLSLEIGSVNTPGTIPPMRHEGGDRVAKRFEGENVGGSVSGLMQALQFRREGRDVVILEQDPDPERASNGYGMTYLTTVGDFLQVNDITGVLRGYPSSGAHISLGKWVNPINFGKPMTVTSWGLFYRILRANFDGYASKAVPRPPKLPVGHGKAEYRGGARVTGITESGDKVVVEYVNVADGVAVTIETDQVIGADGSNSTVRDLVGARFNKNYSGYIVWRGMVKESDLTESTREFFASGFNLDMMWRGYMLCYKVPSDQGDFSAEGATMNYLLYENVADGSSKMEDIFTDTKGRLHQNTVPRGTVRPEMWDRARVEHLPYLAPPFAELLAKTDHPFVSKIGDGMCDTPSYFGGKVVLVGEAFCSIRPHTGAAAELSAVQNELMVKLRRGETTPEEWEEQTRLQSRKFMMAARAVGEFGQSSIVTFARHLYAYLMA
;
A
#
# COMPACT_ATOMS: atom_id res chain seq x y z
N MET A 1 -22.64 -65.58 -15.72
CA MET A 1 -22.29 -66.02 -14.35
C MET A 1 -21.09 -66.94 -14.40
N ARG A 2 -19.89 -66.41 -14.10
CA ARG A 2 -18.69 -67.19 -13.81
C ARG A 2 -18.03 -66.53 -12.60
N GLY A 3 -17.90 -67.33 -11.53
CA GLY A 3 -17.22 -66.97 -10.30
C GLY A 3 -15.70 -67.16 -10.42
N PHE A 4 -15.02 -66.43 -9.55
CA PHE A 4 -13.58 -66.24 -9.40
C PHE A 4 -12.81 -67.50 -8.96
N SER A 5 -11.55 -67.59 -9.37
CA SER A 5 -10.46 -68.15 -8.55
C SER A 5 -9.08 -67.55 -8.92
N SER A 6 -8.48 -66.91 -7.92
CA SER A 6 -7.06 -66.65 -7.62
C SER A 6 -6.02 -66.46 -8.73
N LEU A 7 -5.38 -65.28 -8.74
CA LEU A 7 -3.94 -65.21 -8.89
C LEU A 7 -3.35 -64.16 -7.93
N THR A 8 -2.44 -64.64 -7.10
CA THR A 8 -1.64 -63.96 -6.09
C THR A 8 -0.80 -62.85 -6.71
N ILE A 9 -1.02 -61.60 -6.32
CA ILE A 9 -0.12 -60.49 -6.67
C ILE A 9 0.98 -60.44 -5.62
N HIS A 10 2.22 -60.64 -6.06
CA HIS A 10 3.41 -60.35 -5.28
C HIS A 10 3.33 -58.92 -4.74
N SER A 11 3.45 -58.78 -3.42
CA SER A 11 3.78 -57.51 -2.78
C SER A 11 5.21 -57.13 -3.20
N SER A 12 5.33 -56.46 -4.34
CA SER A 12 6.54 -55.75 -4.72
C SER A 12 6.69 -54.58 -3.76
N ILE A 13 7.69 -54.70 -2.90
CA ILE A 13 8.42 -53.62 -2.26
C ILE A 13 8.62 -52.49 -3.28
N ILE A 14 7.92 -51.37 -3.12
CA ILE A 14 8.36 -50.08 -3.67
C ILE A 14 9.10 -49.40 -2.54
N MET A 15 10.35 -49.82 -2.32
CA MET A 15 11.31 -49.01 -1.59
C MET A 15 11.84 -47.95 -2.57
N SER A 16 11.75 -46.70 -2.15
CA SER A 16 12.26 -45.50 -2.82
C SER A 16 13.68 -45.70 -3.40
N THR A 17 13.80 -45.61 -4.72
CA THR A 17 15.06 -45.77 -5.48
C THR A 17 15.70 -44.43 -5.90
N GLN A 18 15.20 -43.28 -5.45
CA GLN A 18 15.64 -41.98 -6.02
C GLN A 18 16.94 -41.43 -5.40
N TYR A 19 17.27 -41.76 -4.15
CA TYR A 19 18.40 -41.18 -3.40
C TYR A 19 19.51 -42.20 -3.08
N GLU A 20 19.77 -43.13 -4.00
CA GLU A 20 20.92 -44.04 -3.86
C GLU A 20 22.24 -43.28 -4.09
N ARG A 21 23.24 -43.56 -3.24
CA ARG A 21 24.58 -42.99 -3.39
C ARG A 21 25.20 -43.46 -4.69
N SER A 22 25.67 -42.53 -5.51
CA SER A 22 26.33 -42.84 -6.79
C SER A 22 27.61 -42.02 -6.97
N SER A 23 28.55 -42.55 -7.75
CA SER A 23 29.81 -41.88 -8.07
C SER A 23 30.03 -41.95 -9.56
N SER A 24 30.31 -40.82 -10.20
CA SER A 24 30.58 -40.71 -11.63
C SER A 24 31.68 -39.71 -11.89
N ASP A 25 32.60 -40.03 -12.81
CA ASP A 25 33.54 -39.04 -13.31
C ASP A 25 32.85 -38.15 -14.35
N VAL A 26 32.96 -36.85 -14.15
CA VAL A 26 32.55 -35.79 -15.08
C VAL A 26 33.85 -35.12 -15.56
N GLU A 27 33.79 -34.30 -16.62
CA GLU A 27 34.98 -33.68 -17.20
C GLU A 27 35.80 -32.90 -16.14
N GLY A 28 36.88 -33.51 -15.64
CA GLY A 28 37.83 -32.90 -14.70
C GLY A 28 37.57 -33.12 -13.20
N TYR A 29 36.46 -33.76 -12.81
CA TYR A 29 36.14 -34.04 -11.40
C TYR A 29 35.31 -35.31 -11.22
N THR A 30 35.38 -35.92 -10.04
CA THR A 30 34.48 -37.00 -9.61
C THR A 30 33.31 -36.39 -8.86
N ARG A 31 32.08 -36.65 -9.34
CA ARG A 31 30.83 -36.28 -8.69
C ARG A 31 30.30 -37.48 -7.90
N ILE A 32 30.09 -37.29 -6.60
CA ILE A 32 29.45 -38.25 -5.70
C ILE A 32 28.11 -37.66 -5.29
N LYS A 33 27.02 -38.31 -5.67
CA LYS A 33 25.66 -37.87 -5.32
C LYS A 33 25.12 -38.62 -4.11
N HIS A 34 24.30 -37.93 -3.33
CA HIS A 34 23.57 -38.48 -2.18
C HIS A 34 24.49 -39.05 -1.09
N GLU A 35 25.52 -38.29 -0.74
CA GLU A 35 26.31 -38.51 0.46
C GLU A 35 25.53 -38.02 1.68
N PHE A 36 25.46 -38.81 2.76
CA PHE A 36 24.63 -38.50 3.92
C PHE A 36 25.47 -38.08 5.12
N ILE A 37 25.27 -36.85 5.57
CA ILE A 37 25.99 -36.25 6.68
C ILE A 37 25.16 -36.40 7.97
N PRO A 38 25.65 -37.11 9.00
CA PRO A 38 24.93 -37.25 10.26
C PRO A 38 25.02 -35.95 11.07
N MET A 39 23.86 -35.38 11.42
CA MET A 39 23.76 -34.26 12.36
C MET A 39 23.80 -34.78 13.80
N ARG A 40 24.07 -33.89 14.75
CA ARG A 40 24.13 -34.20 16.20
C ARG A 40 22.87 -34.85 16.78
N ASP A 41 21.71 -34.61 16.17
CA ASP A 41 20.42 -35.17 16.59
C ASP A 41 20.04 -36.47 15.85
N GLY A 42 20.95 -37.01 15.03
CA GLY A 42 20.80 -38.27 14.32
C GLY A 42 20.12 -38.15 12.96
N VAL A 43 19.58 -36.97 12.61
CA VAL A 43 19.06 -36.68 11.27
C VAL A 43 20.20 -36.65 10.26
N LYS A 44 19.97 -37.19 9.07
CA LYS A 44 20.95 -37.18 7.99
C LYS A 44 20.61 -36.16 6.90
N LEU A 45 21.55 -35.26 6.61
CA LEU A 45 21.42 -34.34 5.48
C LEU A 45 22.04 -34.95 4.23
N CYS A 46 21.34 -34.83 3.11
CA CYS A 46 21.78 -35.31 1.82
C CYS A 46 22.62 -34.24 1.11
N ALA A 47 23.78 -34.65 0.62
CA ALA A 47 24.73 -33.78 -0.04
C ALA A 47 25.23 -34.36 -1.35
N ASP A 48 25.67 -33.49 -2.25
CA ASP A 48 26.48 -33.84 -3.41
C ASP A 48 27.89 -33.30 -3.22
N LEU A 49 28.87 -34.17 -3.48
CA LEU A 49 30.29 -33.90 -3.32
C LEU A 49 30.97 -33.92 -4.70
N PHE A 50 31.72 -32.86 -4.97
CA PHE A 50 32.51 -32.71 -6.19
C PHE A 50 33.99 -32.69 -5.79
N LEU A 51 34.74 -33.68 -6.27
CA LEU A 51 36.15 -33.82 -5.97
C LEU A 51 36.99 -33.63 -7.24
N PRO A 52 38.01 -32.77 -7.23
CA PRO A 52 38.95 -32.71 -8.34
C PRO A 52 39.65 -34.08 -8.47
N PHE A 53 40.07 -34.44 -9.68
CA PHE A 53 40.77 -35.72 -9.87
C PHE A 53 42.07 -35.84 -9.07
N SER A 54 42.71 -34.73 -8.73
CA SER A 54 43.82 -34.73 -7.77
C SER A 54 43.42 -35.37 -6.44
N ALA A 55 42.23 -35.06 -5.92
CA ALA A 55 41.73 -35.66 -4.68
C ALA A 55 41.18 -37.07 -4.89
N SER A 56 40.29 -37.27 -5.87
CA SER A 56 39.56 -38.54 -6.02
C SER A 56 40.38 -39.66 -6.65
N LYS A 57 41.41 -39.34 -7.44
CA LYS A 57 42.25 -40.32 -8.14
C LYS A 57 43.68 -40.36 -7.60
N ASN A 58 44.24 -39.21 -7.22
CA ASN A 58 45.64 -39.12 -6.78
C ASN A 58 45.79 -39.06 -5.25
N GLY A 59 44.69 -38.96 -4.50
CA GLY A 59 44.69 -38.94 -3.04
C GLY A 59 45.21 -37.64 -2.43
N GLU A 60 45.27 -36.55 -3.21
CA GLU A 60 45.62 -35.23 -2.68
C GLU A 60 44.53 -34.72 -1.73
N LYS A 61 44.94 -34.03 -0.68
CA LYS A 61 44.01 -33.36 0.23
C LYS A 61 43.77 -31.94 -0.24
N VAL A 62 42.51 -31.58 -0.43
CA VAL A 62 42.10 -30.28 -0.98
C VAL A 62 41.19 -29.52 -0.01
N PRO A 63 41.20 -28.17 -0.04
CA PRO A 63 40.24 -27.39 0.72
C PRO A 63 38.80 -27.59 0.23
N VAL A 64 37.85 -27.34 1.12
CA VAL A 64 36.43 -27.60 0.87
C VAL A 64 35.64 -26.29 0.85
N LEU A 65 34.84 -26.07 -0.19
CA LEU A 65 33.82 -25.04 -0.22
C LEU A 65 32.45 -25.68 0.04
N CYS A 66 31.85 -25.32 1.16
CA CYS A 66 30.54 -25.78 1.59
C CYS A 66 29.44 -24.81 1.17
N SER A 67 28.26 -25.37 0.95
CA SER A 67 27.00 -24.63 0.82
C SER A 67 25.85 -25.41 1.44
N LEU A 68 24.89 -24.72 2.05
CA LEU A 68 23.67 -25.30 2.61
C LEU A 68 22.48 -24.45 2.15
N GLY A 69 21.43 -25.07 1.59
CA GLY A 69 20.24 -24.31 1.20
C GLY A 69 19.04 -25.14 0.78
N PRO A 70 17.90 -24.48 0.50
CA PRO A 70 16.62 -25.15 0.26
C PRO A 70 16.23 -25.27 -1.22
N TYR A 71 17.13 -24.93 -2.15
CA TYR A 71 16.80 -24.79 -3.58
C TYR A 71 16.94 -26.09 -4.39
N GLY A 72 17.23 -27.20 -3.71
CA GLY A 72 17.45 -28.49 -4.34
C GLY A 72 18.77 -28.53 -5.11
N LYS A 73 19.79 -29.11 -4.51
CA LYS A 73 21.13 -29.28 -5.09
C LYS A 73 21.16 -30.04 -6.43
N ASP A 74 20.08 -30.74 -6.77
CA ASP A 74 19.90 -31.53 -7.99
C ASP A 74 19.26 -30.76 -9.15
N ILE A 75 18.93 -29.48 -8.96
CA ILE A 75 18.24 -28.65 -9.96
C ILE A 75 19.24 -27.86 -10.77
N HIS A 76 19.22 -28.07 -12.08
CA HIS A 76 20.08 -27.33 -12.99
C HIS A 76 19.65 -25.86 -13.08
N ALA A 77 20.61 -24.94 -13.06
CA ALA A 77 20.37 -23.49 -13.03
C ALA A 77 19.52 -23.00 -14.22
N SER A 78 19.68 -23.59 -15.41
CA SER A 78 18.90 -23.21 -16.61
C SER A 78 17.44 -23.64 -16.59
N THR A 79 17.03 -24.48 -15.66
CA THR A 79 15.64 -24.92 -15.49
C THR A 79 15.05 -24.52 -14.15
N PHE A 80 15.82 -23.83 -13.32
CA PHE A 80 15.41 -23.40 -12.00
C PHE A 80 14.19 -22.48 -12.07
N GLY A 81 13.17 -22.78 -11.27
CA GLY A 81 11.90 -22.05 -11.25
C GLY A 81 10.94 -22.34 -12.40
N LEU A 82 11.32 -23.07 -13.45
CA LEU A 82 10.41 -23.31 -14.58
C LEU A 82 9.27 -24.29 -14.25
N PRO A 83 8.08 -24.11 -14.87
CA PRO A 83 7.68 -22.97 -15.72
C PRO A 83 7.15 -21.76 -14.93
N LYS A 84 7.04 -21.85 -13.60
CA LYS A 84 6.28 -20.90 -12.77
C LYS A 84 6.98 -19.55 -12.59
N THR A 85 8.30 -19.56 -12.45
CA THR A 85 9.13 -18.38 -12.18
C THR A 85 10.35 -18.37 -13.11
N PRO A 86 10.14 -18.14 -14.43
CA PRO A 86 11.18 -18.28 -15.43
C PRO A 86 12.37 -17.33 -15.23
N ILE A 87 12.13 -16.16 -14.62
CA ILE A 87 13.13 -15.10 -14.44
C ILE A 87 14.48 -15.60 -13.90
N TYR A 88 14.47 -16.54 -12.95
CA TYR A 88 15.69 -17.08 -12.36
C TYR A 88 16.54 -17.87 -13.36
N ALA A 89 15.90 -18.72 -14.18
CA ALA A 89 16.58 -19.39 -15.28
C ALA A 89 17.05 -18.39 -16.36
N GLU A 90 16.33 -17.28 -16.55
CA GLU A 90 16.72 -16.25 -17.52
C GLU A 90 17.99 -15.50 -17.10
N MET A 91 18.19 -15.22 -15.81
CA MET A 91 19.41 -14.59 -15.30
C MET A 91 20.67 -15.41 -15.62
N TYR A 92 20.55 -16.73 -15.74
CA TYR A 92 21.66 -17.64 -16.11
C TYR A 92 21.97 -17.68 -17.60
N LYS A 93 21.14 -17.09 -18.47
CA LYS A 93 21.38 -17.12 -19.93
C LYS A 93 22.70 -16.45 -20.31
N SER A 94 23.06 -15.35 -19.64
CA SER A 94 24.31 -14.60 -19.87
C SER A 94 25.54 -15.18 -19.15
N ILE A 95 25.35 -16.07 -18.18
CA ILE A 95 26.45 -16.64 -17.37
C ILE A 95 27.10 -17.80 -18.13
N LYS A 96 28.42 -17.75 -18.31
CA LYS A 96 29.23 -18.78 -19.00
C LYS A 96 30.62 -18.91 -18.34
N PRO A 97 31.20 -20.13 -18.24
CA PRO A 97 30.60 -21.42 -18.61
C PRO A 97 29.45 -21.79 -17.67
N LEU A 98 28.51 -22.59 -18.19
CA LEU A 98 27.43 -23.17 -17.40
C LEU A 98 27.52 -24.69 -17.55
N GLY A 99 28.07 -25.35 -16.54
CA GLY A 99 28.37 -26.79 -16.58
C GLY A 99 27.14 -27.66 -16.37
N PRO A 100 27.26 -28.99 -16.54
CA PRO A 100 26.16 -29.93 -16.35
C PRO A 100 25.66 -29.99 -14.89
N ASP A 101 26.45 -29.47 -13.96
CA ASP A 101 26.17 -29.41 -12.51
C ASP A 101 25.99 -27.97 -12.02
N ALA A 102 25.69 -27.03 -12.92
CA ALA A 102 25.37 -25.66 -12.55
C ALA A 102 24.07 -25.62 -11.74
N CYS A 103 24.10 -24.99 -10.57
CA CYS A 103 22.92 -24.81 -9.72
C CYS A 103 22.74 -23.34 -9.35
N PHE A 104 21.49 -22.98 -9.07
CA PHE A 104 21.11 -21.63 -8.66
C PHE A 104 21.94 -21.17 -7.45
N GLU A 105 22.56 -19.99 -7.56
CA GLU A 105 23.35 -19.27 -6.53
C GLU A 105 24.62 -19.95 -5.98
N LEU A 106 25.07 -21.05 -6.60
CA LEU A 106 26.19 -21.85 -6.11
C LEU A 106 27.46 -21.74 -6.95
N CYS A 107 28.60 -22.10 -6.35
CA CYS A 107 29.87 -22.28 -7.07
C CYS A 107 29.72 -23.26 -8.23
N GLU A 108 30.13 -22.85 -9.44
CA GLU A 108 30.16 -23.69 -10.64
C GLU A 108 31.29 -24.74 -10.56
N PRO A 109 31.01 -26.06 -10.63
CA PRO A 109 32.03 -27.10 -10.46
C PRO A 109 33.09 -27.12 -11.56
N LEU A 110 32.76 -26.72 -12.80
CA LEU A 110 33.78 -26.58 -13.84
C LEU A 110 34.86 -25.56 -13.49
N ILE A 111 34.51 -24.51 -12.76
CA ILE A 111 35.45 -23.45 -12.37
C ILE A 111 36.14 -23.84 -11.07
N TRP A 112 35.36 -24.02 -10.02
CA TRP A 112 35.92 -24.14 -8.67
C TRP A 112 36.50 -25.52 -8.39
N CYS A 113 35.91 -26.58 -8.95
CA CYS A 113 36.40 -27.94 -8.74
C CYS A 113 37.45 -28.32 -9.79
N LYS A 114 37.08 -28.30 -11.08
CA LYS A 114 37.98 -28.70 -12.18
C LYS A 114 39.16 -27.73 -12.34
N ASP A 115 38.89 -26.44 -12.54
CA ASP A 115 39.97 -25.50 -12.91
C ASP A 115 40.78 -25.04 -11.69
N TYR A 116 40.14 -24.87 -10.53
CA TYR A 116 40.78 -24.33 -9.32
C TYR A 116 41.11 -25.37 -8.24
N GLY A 117 40.64 -26.61 -8.37
CA GLY A 117 41.07 -27.72 -7.50
C GLY A 117 40.46 -27.73 -6.09
N TYR A 118 39.30 -27.10 -5.89
CA TYR A 118 38.56 -27.16 -4.62
C TYR A 118 37.62 -28.37 -4.59
N ALA A 119 37.44 -28.98 -3.42
CA ALA A 119 36.27 -29.83 -3.20
C ALA A 119 35.03 -28.95 -2.99
N LEU A 120 33.90 -29.31 -3.60
CA LEU A 120 32.62 -28.64 -3.34
C LEU A 120 31.68 -29.61 -2.61
N LEU A 121 31.13 -29.18 -1.48
CA LEU A 121 30.14 -29.94 -0.72
C LEU A 121 28.83 -29.15 -0.69
N ARG A 122 27.86 -29.60 -1.48
CA ARG A 122 26.53 -28.98 -1.57
C ARG A 122 25.53 -29.76 -0.77
N VAL A 123 24.97 -29.15 0.27
CA VAL A 123 24.06 -29.80 1.21
C VAL A 123 22.65 -29.22 1.05
N ASP A 124 21.65 -30.09 0.95
CA ASP A 124 20.25 -29.67 1.07
C ASP A 124 19.87 -29.55 2.55
N VAL A 125 19.17 -28.47 2.93
CA VAL A 125 18.64 -28.33 4.30
C VAL A 125 17.68 -29.47 4.66
N ARG A 126 17.38 -29.62 5.94
CA ARG A 126 16.40 -30.60 6.44
C ARG A 126 15.08 -30.51 5.69
N GLY A 127 14.52 -31.66 5.32
CA GLY A 127 13.25 -31.75 4.60
C GLY A 127 13.29 -31.30 3.14
N ILE A 128 14.46 -31.09 2.54
CA ILE A 128 14.65 -30.80 1.10
C ILE A 128 15.37 -31.95 0.41
N GLY A 129 14.96 -32.26 -0.82
CA GLY A 129 15.62 -33.27 -1.63
C GLY A 129 15.67 -34.62 -0.93
N GLY A 130 16.87 -35.15 -0.70
CA GLY A 130 17.08 -36.40 0.04
C GLY A 130 17.30 -36.22 1.55
N SER A 131 17.35 -34.99 2.06
CA SER A 131 17.63 -34.72 3.47
C SER A 131 16.44 -35.09 4.35
N GLU A 132 16.72 -35.80 5.44
CA GLU A 132 15.74 -36.15 6.45
C GLU A 132 15.25 -34.90 7.23
N GLY A 133 14.21 -35.08 8.04
CA GLY A 133 13.69 -34.04 8.94
C GLY A 133 12.56 -33.19 8.36
N LYS A 134 12.16 -32.18 9.14
CA LYS A 134 11.08 -31.24 8.81
C LYS A 134 11.65 -30.06 8.01
N LEU A 135 10.95 -29.65 6.94
CA LEU A 135 11.28 -28.45 6.19
C LEU A 135 11.00 -27.21 7.05
N ASP A 136 12.07 -26.58 7.52
CA ASP A 136 12.07 -25.38 8.36
C ASP A 136 13.21 -24.47 7.90
N PRO A 137 13.02 -23.66 6.84
CA PRO A 137 14.06 -22.78 6.33
C PRO A 137 14.58 -21.86 7.44
N PHE A 138 15.89 -21.70 7.48
CA PHE A 138 16.61 -20.95 8.50
C PHE A 138 16.52 -21.51 9.93
N GLY A 139 15.86 -22.65 10.10
CA GLY A 139 15.59 -23.25 11.40
C GLY A 139 14.69 -22.38 12.27
N MET A 140 13.74 -21.63 11.71
CA MET A 140 12.92 -20.65 12.44
C MET A 140 12.13 -21.31 13.59
N GLU A 141 11.30 -22.31 13.28
CA GLU A 141 10.47 -23.00 14.29
C GLU A 141 11.34 -23.81 15.25
N ARG A 142 12.39 -24.47 14.73
CA ARG A 142 13.30 -25.26 15.55
C ARG A 142 14.09 -24.38 16.52
N SER A 143 14.52 -23.20 16.10
CA SER A 143 15.26 -22.27 16.97
C SER A 143 14.43 -21.83 18.16
N GLU A 144 13.13 -21.58 17.95
CA GLU A 144 12.20 -21.31 19.03
C GLU A 144 12.04 -22.51 19.97
N THR A 145 11.96 -23.73 19.42
CA THR A 145 11.81 -24.95 20.22
C THR A 145 13.03 -25.23 21.10
N ILE A 146 14.25 -25.06 20.56
CA ILE A 146 15.50 -25.39 21.28
C ILE A 146 16.12 -24.19 22.00
N GLN A 147 15.58 -22.98 21.80
CA GLN A 147 16.10 -21.71 22.33
C GLN A 147 17.58 -21.46 21.94
N ASP A 148 17.94 -21.86 20.73
CA ASP A 148 19.27 -21.72 20.16
C ASP A 148 19.23 -21.61 18.62
N ASP A 149 20.34 -21.25 17.97
CA ASP A 149 20.40 -21.18 16.50
C ASP A 149 20.41 -22.57 15.86
N ALA A 150 19.22 -23.05 15.49
CA ALA A 150 19.01 -24.37 14.96
C ALA A 150 19.82 -24.65 13.68
N GLU A 151 19.70 -23.81 12.66
CA GLU A 151 20.43 -24.02 11.39
C GLU A 151 21.93 -23.76 11.57
N GLY A 152 22.31 -22.84 12.45
CA GLY A 152 23.70 -22.68 12.87
C GLY A 152 24.32 -23.99 13.38
N GLN A 153 23.62 -24.74 14.22
CA GLN A 153 24.10 -26.03 14.72
C GLN A 153 24.32 -27.06 13.61
N ASP A 154 23.45 -27.10 12.59
CA ASP A 154 23.64 -27.97 11.41
C ASP A 154 24.88 -27.53 10.61
N LEU A 155 25.07 -26.22 10.43
CA LEU A 155 26.23 -25.66 9.74
C LEU A 155 27.55 -26.01 10.46
N TYR A 156 27.58 -25.97 11.79
CA TYR A 156 28.72 -26.42 12.59
C TYR A 156 29.03 -27.89 12.29
N ASP A 157 28.02 -28.76 12.33
CA ASP A 157 28.19 -30.20 12.11
C ASP A 157 28.69 -30.51 10.69
N ILE A 158 28.19 -29.77 9.69
CA ILE A 158 28.65 -29.87 8.29
C ILE A 158 30.12 -29.49 8.16
N VAL A 159 30.57 -28.40 8.79
CA VAL A 159 31.98 -27.97 8.74
C VAL A 159 32.90 -29.02 9.33
N GLU A 160 32.58 -29.52 10.52
CA GLU A 160 33.44 -30.50 11.21
C GLU A 160 33.43 -31.86 10.50
N TRP A 161 32.30 -32.25 9.90
CA TRP A 161 32.25 -33.44 9.06
C TRP A 161 33.12 -33.25 7.80
N ALA A 162 32.98 -32.14 7.08
CA ALA A 162 33.73 -31.87 5.86
C ALA A 162 35.25 -31.80 6.10
N ALA A 163 35.67 -31.23 7.24
CA ALA A 163 37.07 -31.08 7.59
C ALA A 163 37.78 -32.42 7.88
N THR A 164 37.04 -33.44 8.32
CA THR A 164 37.60 -34.72 8.78
C THR A 164 37.63 -35.81 7.71
N GLN A 165 37.16 -35.52 6.50
CA GLN A 165 37.17 -36.47 5.39
C GLN A 165 38.59 -36.74 4.87
N SER A 166 38.83 -37.94 4.33
CA SER A 166 40.17 -38.36 3.87
C SER A 166 40.75 -37.50 2.74
N TRP A 167 39.89 -36.92 1.91
CA TRP A 167 40.21 -36.03 0.79
C TRP A 167 40.29 -34.55 1.20
N SER A 168 39.95 -34.21 2.44
CA SER A 168 39.93 -32.83 2.95
C SER A 168 41.30 -32.42 3.50
N SER A 169 41.70 -31.18 3.24
CA SER A 169 42.86 -30.54 3.88
C SER A 169 42.58 -30.13 5.34
N GLY A 170 41.33 -30.25 5.80
CA GLY A 170 40.88 -29.72 7.09
C GLY A 170 40.54 -28.23 7.07
N LYS A 171 40.64 -27.57 5.91
CA LYS A 171 40.27 -26.16 5.71
C LYS A 171 38.94 -26.08 4.98
N VAL A 172 37.93 -25.51 5.64
CA VAL A 172 36.58 -25.37 5.09
C VAL A 172 36.25 -23.89 4.92
N GLY A 173 35.62 -23.52 3.81
CA GLY A 173 35.05 -22.20 3.60
C GLY A 173 33.59 -22.28 3.15
N PHE A 174 32.85 -21.20 3.31
CA PHE A 174 31.52 -21.03 2.69
C PHE A 174 31.61 -20.02 1.54
N SER A 175 30.86 -20.28 0.46
CA SER A 175 30.72 -19.35 -0.66
C SER A 175 29.34 -19.49 -1.30
N GLY A 176 28.68 -18.36 -1.56
CA GLY A 176 27.41 -18.35 -2.27
C GLY A 176 26.71 -17.00 -2.24
N ILE A 177 25.52 -16.98 -2.86
CA ILE A 177 24.65 -15.81 -3.01
C ILE A 177 23.39 -16.01 -2.15
N SER A 178 22.72 -14.93 -1.73
CA SER A 178 21.44 -14.95 -1.02
C SER A 178 21.47 -15.92 0.17
N TYR A 179 20.59 -16.93 0.23
CA TYR A 179 20.56 -17.94 1.31
C TYR A 179 21.95 -18.57 1.54
N TYR A 180 22.65 -18.96 0.48
CA TYR A 180 23.98 -19.56 0.58
C TYR A 180 25.04 -18.57 1.07
N GLY A 181 24.86 -17.27 0.81
CA GLY A 181 25.65 -16.21 1.41
C GLY A 181 25.32 -15.99 2.89
N MET A 182 24.04 -16.06 3.26
CA MET A 182 23.53 -15.87 4.63
C MET A 182 24.04 -16.97 5.58
N VAL A 183 24.00 -18.24 5.15
CA VAL A 183 24.49 -19.36 5.97
C VAL A 183 25.98 -19.25 6.28
N GLY A 184 26.76 -18.59 5.43
CA GLY A 184 28.18 -18.29 5.73
C GLY A 184 28.33 -17.46 7.00
N TYR A 185 27.46 -16.47 7.22
CA TYR A 185 27.43 -15.71 8.47
C TYR A 185 27.10 -16.60 9.66
N TRP A 186 26.04 -17.40 9.55
CA TRP A 186 25.56 -18.21 10.68
C TRP A 186 26.55 -19.29 11.05
N ALA A 187 27.18 -19.94 10.06
CA ALA A 187 28.28 -20.88 10.29
C ALA A 187 29.43 -20.20 11.04
N ALA A 188 29.84 -19.00 10.61
CA ALA A 188 30.91 -18.27 11.26
C ALA A 188 30.60 -17.81 12.69
N MET A 189 29.33 -17.47 12.97
CA MET A 189 28.88 -17.13 14.33
C MET A 189 28.96 -18.33 15.28
N GLN A 190 28.85 -19.56 14.78
CA GLN A 190 29.05 -20.78 15.59
C GLN A 190 30.52 -21.09 15.89
N GLN A 191 31.46 -20.40 15.24
CA GLN A 191 32.91 -20.56 15.42
C GLN A 191 33.41 -22.02 15.34
N PRO A 192 32.99 -22.84 14.34
CA PRO A 192 33.56 -24.18 14.17
C PRO A 192 35.07 -24.08 13.89
N PRO A 193 35.91 -24.90 14.57
CA PRO A 193 37.38 -24.78 14.48
C PRO A 193 37.96 -24.87 13.07
N HIS A 194 37.30 -25.60 12.16
CA HIS A 194 37.81 -25.83 10.79
C HIS A 194 37.29 -24.83 9.75
N LEU A 195 36.35 -23.95 10.11
CA LEU A 195 35.92 -22.88 9.22
C LEU A 195 37.02 -21.81 9.13
N THR A 196 37.54 -21.63 7.93
CA THR A 196 38.72 -20.83 7.66
C THR A 196 38.38 -19.48 7.06
N CYS A 197 37.35 -19.37 6.22
CA CYS A 197 36.92 -18.09 5.64
C CYS A 197 35.50 -18.18 5.06
N VAL A 198 34.90 -17.02 4.79
CA VAL A 198 33.57 -16.90 4.17
C VAL A 198 33.60 -15.93 2.99
N VAL A 199 32.97 -16.30 1.89
CA VAL A 199 32.62 -15.41 0.77
C VAL A 199 31.11 -15.28 0.74
N SER A 200 30.59 -14.06 0.84
CA SER A 200 29.15 -13.80 0.94
C SER A 200 28.75 -12.70 -0.03
N TYR A 201 28.04 -13.10 -1.09
CA TYR A 201 27.49 -12.20 -2.10
C TYR A 201 25.99 -12.01 -1.86
N GLU A 202 25.51 -10.78 -2.08
CA GLU A 202 24.10 -10.37 -2.00
C GLU A 202 23.35 -11.11 -0.90
N SER A 203 23.67 -10.80 0.37
CA SER A 203 23.18 -11.56 1.51
C SER A 203 22.71 -10.68 2.66
N ALA A 204 21.53 -11.00 3.19
CA ALA A 204 21.01 -10.35 4.38
C ALA A 204 21.68 -10.91 5.65
N CYS A 205 21.99 -10.09 6.64
CA CYS A 205 22.61 -10.57 7.89
C CYS A 205 21.63 -10.70 9.07
N SER A 206 20.36 -10.31 8.88
CA SER A 206 19.27 -10.49 9.84
C SER A 206 18.02 -10.96 9.10
N ILE A 207 17.43 -12.06 9.56
CA ILE A 207 16.19 -12.60 8.96
C ILE A 207 15.03 -11.65 9.23
N TYR A 208 14.99 -11.05 10.43
CA TYR A 208 13.98 -10.08 10.76
C TYR A 208 13.95 -8.94 9.75
N GLN A 209 15.10 -8.35 9.43
CA GLN A 209 15.16 -7.25 8.48
C GLN A 209 14.84 -7.68 7.04
N ALA A 210 15.23 -8.89 6.64
CA ALA A 210 14.89 -9.44 5.32
C ALA A 210 13.38 -9.73 5.18
N ALA A 211 12.72 -10.11 6.28
CA ALA A 211 11.29 -10.41 6.33
C ALA A 211 10.41 -9.17 6.60
N ARG A 212 10.92 -8.22 7.38
CA ARG A 212 10.19 -7.06 7.92
C ARG A 212 11.02 -5.79 7.76
N ARG A 213 10.83 -5.11 6.63
CA ARG A 213 11.59 -3.92 6.25
C ARG A 213 11.07 -2.72 7.03
N GLY A 214 11.90 -2.18 7.93
CA GLY A 214 11.48 -1.11 8.85
C GLY A 214 10.32 -1.49 9.78
N GLY A 215 10.12 -2.79 10.03
CA GLY A 215 8.96 -3.33 10.78
C GLY A 215 7.79 -3.81 9.89
N ILE A 216 7.79 -3.48 8.60
CA ILE A 216 6.69 -3.77 7.66
C ILE A 216 6.87 -5.16 7.05
N TYR A 217 5.89 -6.07 7.19
CA TYR A 217 6.01 -7.43 6.63
C TYR A 217 6.05 -7.45 5.10
N SER A 218 7.11 -8.01 4.54
CA SER A 218 7.31 -8.18 3.09
C SER A 218 6.60 -9.45 2.56
N ASN A 219 5.28 -9.53 2.79
CA ASN A 219 4.47 -10.72 2.53
C ASN A 219 4.59 -11.29 1.11
N ASN A 220 4.57 -10.43 0.09
CA ASN A 220 4.64 -10.88 -1.30
C ASN A 220 5.93 -11.66 -1.57
N PHE A 221 7.08 -11.13 -1.17
CA PHE A 221 8.37 -11.77 -1.41
C PHE A 221 8.47 -13.07 -0.60
N GLN A 222 8.17 -13.03 0.70
CA GLN A 222 8.29 -14.20 1.58
C GLN A 222 7.37 -15.34 1.13
N SER A 223 6.14 -15.03 0.73
CA SER A 223 5.19 -16.01 0.18
C SER A 223 5.62 -16.53 -1.19
N HIS A 224 6.12 -15.66 -2.07
CA HIS A 224 6.60 -16.05 -3.39
C HIS A 224 7.81 -16.99 -3.28
N TRP A 225 8.83 -16.57 -2.53
CA TRP A 225 10.05 -17.34 -2.30
C TRP A 225 9.73 -18.71 -1.69
N PHE A 226 8.96 -18.75 -0.60
CA PHE A 226 8.68 -20.02 0.05
C PHE A 226 7.87 -20.97 -0.84
N ASN A 227 6.76 -20.51 -1.42
CA ASN A 227 5.84 -21.39 -2.15
C ASN A 227 6.34 -21.80 -3.54
N ASN A 228 7.09 -20.92 -4.22
CA ASN A 228 7.50 -21.16 -5.61
C ASN A 228 8.96 -21.59 -5.74
N ILE A 229 9.80 -21.31 -4.74
CA ILE A 229 11.25 -21.56 -4.82
C ILE A 229 11.69 -22.62 -3.82
N VAL A 230 11.10 -22.68 -2.61
CA VAL A 230 11.49 -23.66 -1.59
C VAL A 230 10.63 -24.93 -1.63
N VAL A 231 9.32 -24.78 -1.48
CA VAL A 231 8.37 -25.90 -1.38
C VAL A 231 8.43 -26.90 -2.56
N PRO A 232 8.70 -26.49 -3.82
CA PRO A 232 8.83 -27.45 -4.92
C PRO A 232 9.97 -28.47 -4.77
N HIS A 233 10.92 -28.21 -3.86
CA HIS A 233 12.05 -29.08 -3.57
C HIS A 233 11.88 -29.85 -2.25
N GLN A 234 10.70 -29.77 -1.62
CA GLN A 234 10.39 -30.52 -0.41
C GLN A 234 10.60 -32.02 -0.61
N HIS A 235 11.27 -32.64 0.37
CA HIS A 235 11.45 -34.09 0.45
C HIS A 235 10.11 -34.80 0.30
N GLY A 236 10.09 -35.86 -0.51
CA GLY A 236 8.88 -36.63 -0.78
C GLY A 236 7.93 -36.04 -1.83
N SER A 237 8.16 -34.80 -2.28
CA SER A 237 7.26 -34.15 -3.25
C SER A 237 7.51 -34.61 -4.69
N ARG A 238 8.77 -34.86 -5.08
CA ARG A 238 9.13 -35.17 -6.49
C ARG A 238 9.11 -36.66 -6.80
N ASP A 239 9.46 -37.53 -5.86
CA ASP A 239 9.25 -38.99 -5.99
C ASP A 239 7.80 -39.41 -5.69
N GLY A 240 7.02 -38.54 -5.04
CA GLY A 240 5.67 -38.87 -4.57
C GLY A 240 5.67 -39.87 -3.41
N SER A 241 6.77 -39.96 -2.65
CA SER A 241 6.89 -40.86 -1.50
C SER A 241 6.09 -40.39 -0.28
N LEU A 242 5.66 -39.12 -0.25
CA LEU A 242 4.79 -38.56 0.79
C LEU A 242 3.46 -38.07 0.21
N SER A 243 2.35 -38.33 0.92
CA SER A 243 1.03 -37.76 0.59
C SER A 243 0.98 -36.25 0.82
N ALA A 244 -0.04 -35.58 0.30
CA ALA A 244 -0.23 -34.14 0.50
C ALA A 244 -0.34 -33.75 1.99
N GLU A 245 -1.01 -34.58 2.80
CA GLU A 245 -1.14 -34.41 4.25
C GLU A 245 0.21 -34.58 4.96
N GLN A 246 1.00 -35.59 4.56
CA GLN A 246 2.33 -35.82 5.10
C GLN A 246 3.29 -34.68 4.73
N LEU A 247 3.24 -34.20 3.48
CA LEU A 247 4.01 -33.04 3.05
C LEU A 247 3.64 -31.80 3.88
N LYS A 248 2.35 -31.57 4.13
CA LYS A 248 1.90 -30.45 4.98
C LYS A 248 2.37 -30.59 6.43
N ALA A 249 2.32 -31.80 7.01
CA ALA A 249 2.79 -32.05 8.37
C ALA A 249 4.33 -31.92 8.50
N ASN A 250 5.07 -32.27 7.44
CA ASN A 250 6.52 -32.26 7.40
C ASN A 250 7.13 -30.92 6.93
N ARG A 251 6.38 -29.82 6.99
CA ARG A 251 6.91 -28.47 6.77
C ARG A 251 6.34 -27.46 7.75
N VAL A 252 7.13 -26.43 8.03
CA VAL A 252 6.64 -25.22 8.69
C VAL A 252 5.81 -24.41 7.70
N ASP A 253 4.75 -23.78 8.18
CA ASP A 253 4.07 -22.73 7.41
C ASP A 253 4.84 -21.43 7.58
N TYR A 254 5.92 -21.27 6.81
CA TYR A 254 6.88 -20.19 6.99
C TYR A 254 6.25 -18.79 6.83
N PRO A 255 5.46 -18.48 5.78
CA PRO A 255 4.80 -17.18 5.68
C PRO A 255 3.82 -16.90 6.82
N ASP A 256 3.10 -17.92 7.31
CA ASP A 256 2.19 -17.78 8.45
C ASP A 256 2.95 -17.50 9.75
N LEU A 257 4.05 -18.23 10.00
CA LEU A 257 4.95 -17.99 11.14
C LEU A 257 5.46 -16.54 11.17
N LEU A 258 5.92 -16.03 10.03
CA LEU A 258 6.39 -14.65 9.91
C LEU A 258 5.26 -13.63 10.09
N SER A 259 4.05 -13.93 9.60
CA SER A 259 2.90 -13.04 9.74
C SER A 259 2.46 -12.89 11.20
N LYS A 260 2.64 -13.94 12.01
CA LYS A 260 2.28 -13.98 13.44
C LYS A 260 3.34 -13.40 14.37
N THR A 261 4.58 -13.27 13.91
CA THR A 261 5.70 -12.77 14.72
C THR A 261 6.12 -11.38 14.24
N GLU A 262 5.60 -10.34 14.88
CA GLU A 262 5.76 -8.96 14.40
C GLU A 262 7.06 -8.28 14.83
N TYR A 263 7.47 -8.46 16.09
CA TYR A 263 8.59 -7.73 16.67
C TYR A 263 9.87 -8.58 16.68
N PRO A 264 11.05 -7.96 16.54
CA PRO A 264 12.33 -8.66 16.50
C PRO A 264 12.70 -9.31 17.84
N THR A 265 11.97 -8.98 18.91
CA THR A 265 12.14 -9.53 20.26
C THR A 265 11.33 -10.80 20.52
N ASP A 266 10.43 -11.16 19.60
CA ASP A 266 9.39 -12.17 19.83
C ASP A 266 9.69 -13.48 19.08
N GLY A 267 9.21 -14.60 19.61
CA GLY A 267 9.29 -15.92 18.98
C GLY A 267 10.68 -16.29 18.46
N SER A 268 10.70 -16.96 17.31
CA SER A 268 11.90 -17.31 16.55
C SER A 268 12.85 -16.12 16.28
N PHE A 269 12.33 -14.93 15.94
CA PHE A 269 13.16 -13.74 15.74
C PHE A 269 13.91 -13.34 17.01
N GLY A 270 13.21 -13.31 18.14
CA GLY A 270 13.82 -12.99 19.43
C GLY A 270 14.95 -13.95 19.81
N VAL A 271 14.78 -15.25 19.54
CA VAL A 271 15.87 -16.22 19.75
C VAL A 271 17.05 -15.92 18.83
N LEU A 272 16.80 -15.78 17.53
CA LEU A 272 17.86 -15.60 16.55
C LEU A 272 18.62 -14.29 16.73
N GLU A 273 17.96 -13.16 17.01
CA GLU A 273 18.63 -11.87 17.26
C GLU A 273 19.51 -11.92 18.53
N ARG A 274 19.17 -12.74 19.53
CA ARG A 274 20.02 -12.94 20.72
C ARG A 274 21.24 -13.82 20.42
N LYS A 275 21.11 -14.79 19.50
CA LYS A 275 22.13 -15.82 19.22
C LYS A 275 23.06 -15.45 18.08
N ARG A 276 22.55 -14.81 17.03
CA ARG A 276 23.29 -14.45 15.81
C ARG A 276 23.92 -13.07 15.94
N LYS A 277 25.12 -13.03 16.50
CA LYS A 277 25.87 -11.77 16.68
C LYS A 277 26.98 -11.65 15.65
N LEU A 278 26.93 -10.61 14.83
CA LEU A 278 27.97 -10.34 13.83
C LEU A 278 29.37 -10.22 14.46
N SER A 279 29.45 -9.71 15.68
CA SER A 279 30.71 -9.60 16.44
C SER A 279 31.39 -10.94 16.69
N ASP A 280 30.67 -12.06 16.61
CA ASP A 280 31.22 -13.40 16.84
C ASP A 280 31.95 -13.94 15.59
N ILE A 281 31.78 -13.29 14.43
CA ILE A 281 32.51 -13.62 13.20
C ILE A 281 33.94 -13.08 13.28
N LYS A 282 34.89 -14.00 13.47
CA LYS A 282 36.33 -13.70 13.55
C LYS A 282 37.11 -14.21 12.35
N VAL A 283 36.56 -15.19 11.62
CA VAL A 283 37.19 -15.73 10.42
C VAL A 283 37.26 -14.66 9.33
N PRO A 284 38.28 -14.69 8.46
CA PRO A 284 38.34 -13.87 7.25
C PRO A 284 37.03 -13.90 6.46
N ILE A 285 36.60 -12.74 5.95
CA ILE A 285 35.34 -12.63 5.22
C ILE A 285 35.43 -11.66 4.03
N TYR A 286 34.91 -12.09 2.88
CA TYR A 286 34.74 -11.28 1.68
C TYR A 286 33.25 -11.03 1.44
N LEU A 287 32.84 -9.77 1.43
CA LEU A 287 31.45 -9.36 1.29
C LEU A 287 31.26 -8.64 -0.03
N ALA A 288 30.20 -8.96 -0.75
CA ALA A 288 29.79 -8.20 -1.93
C ALA A 288 28.29 -7.90 -1.86
N GLY A 289 27.93 -6.61 -1.94
CA GLY A 289 26.55 -6.14 -2.00
C GLY A 289 26.22 -5.48 -3.33
N ASN A 290 24.93 -5.27 -3.56
CA ASN A 290 24.41 -4.74 -4.81
C ASN A 290 23.54 -3.50 -4.56
N TRP A 291 23.95 -2.33 -5.05
CA TRP A 291 23.19 -1.07 -4.91
C TRP A 291 21.80 -1.14 -5.53
N THR A 292 21.62 -2.05 -6.50
CA THR A 292 20.36 -2.25 -7.23
C THR A 292 19.47 -3.33 -6.61
N ASP A 293 19.84 -3.87 -5.43
CA ASP A 293 18.98 -4.71 -4.57
C ASP A 293 18.65 -4.02 -3.22
N PRO A 294 18.04 -2.81 -3.23
CA PRO A 294 17.77 -2.09 -2.00
C PRO A 294 16.80 -2.83 -1.08
N GLU A 295 15.95 -3.71 -1.63
CA GLU A 295 14.82 -4.28 -0.91
C GLU A 295 15.18 -5.53 -0.11
N LEU A 296 16.23 -6.28 -0.43
CA LEU A 296 16.51 -7.54 0.25
C LEU A 296 17.90 -7.58 0.88
N HIS A 297 18.96 -7.57 0.06
CA HIS A 297 20.29 -7.91 0.54
C HIS A 297 21.21 -6.72 0.79
N LEU A 298 21.04 -5.61 0.06
CA LEU A 298 21.91 -4.42 0.17
C LEU A 298 22.22 -3.99 1.62
N PRO A 299 21.24 -3.80 2.53
CA PRO A 299 21.56 -3.38 3.89
C PRO A 299 22.38 -4.43 4.67
N GLY A 300 22.28 -5.71 4.29
CA GLY A 300 22.91 -6.84 4.95
C GLY A 300 24.42 -6.86 4.85
N ASN A 301 24.99 -6.73 3.64
CA ASN A 301 26.44 -6.81 3.43
C ASN A 301 27.19 -5.67 4.11
N ILE A 302 26.66 -4.45 4.06
CA ILE A 302 27.27 -3.28 4.72
C ILE A 302 27.18 -3.39 6.24
N ARG A 303 26.00 -3.78 6.77
CA ARG A 303 25.83 -4.03 8.19
C ARG A 303 26.77 -5.13 8.69
N ALA A 304 26.94 -6.20 7.91
CA ALA A 304 27.90 -7.26 8.22
C ALA A 304 29.33 -6.71 8.26
N PHE A 305 29.77 -5.98 7.24
CA PHE A 305 31.12 -5.40 7.20
C PHE A 305 31.43 -4.57 8.46
N ASN A 306 30.49 -3.73 8.89
CA ASN A 306 30.65 -2.91 10.07
C ASN A 306 30.54 -3.69 11.39
N GLY A 307 29.75 -4.77 11.43
CA GLY A 307 29.48 -5.55 12.63
C GLY A 307 30.47 -6.68 12.91
N VAL A 308 31.18 -7.21 11.91
CA VAL A 308 32.11 -8.33 12.11
C VAL A 308 33.43 -7.91 12.75
N SER A 309 33.94 -8.77 13.64
CA SER A 309 35.20 -8.58 14.37
C SER A 309 36.43 -9.11 13.63
N SER A 310 36.26 -9.64 12.42
CA SER A 310 37.36 -10.16 11.60
C SER A 310 38.39 -9.08 11.26
N GLU A 311 39.66 -9.37 11.48
CA GLU A 311 40.79 -8.54 11.04
C GLU A 311 40.93 -8.53 9.51
N TYR A 312 40.42 -9.57 8.85
CA TYR A 312 40.52 -9.78 7.42
C TYR A 312 39.15 -9.71 6.77
N LYS A 313 38.63 -8.49 6.63
CA LYS A 313 37.36 -8.22 5.96
C LYS A 313 37.52 -7.37 4.71
N TRP A 314 36.71 -7.66 3.70
CA TRP A 314 36.58 -6.89 2.47
C TRP A 314 35.10 -6.60 2.19
N LEU A 315 34.83 -5.44 1.60
CA LEU A 315 33.52 -5.02 1.12
C LEU A 315 33.62 -4.55 -0.33
N GLU A 316 32.87 -5.21 -1.20
CA GLU A 316 32.65 -4.79 -2.57
C GLU A 316 31.18 -4.37 -2.71
N GLN A 317 30.93 -3.28 -3.43
CA GLN A 317 29.58 -2.91 -3.85
C GLN A 317 29.54 -2.80 -5.37
N HIS A 318 28.54 -3.44 -5.96
CA HIS A 318 28.34 -3.51 -7.41
C HIS A 318 26.89 -3.17 -7.79
N THR A 319 26.58 -3.33 -9.07
CA THR A 319 25.25 -3.07 -9.66
C THR A 319 24.88 -4.17 -10.64
N GLY A 320 23.64 -4.17 -11.12
CA GLY A 320 23.17 -5.09 -12.15
C GLY A 320 22.43 -6.27 -11.53
N ASN A 321 22.25 -7.34 -12.30
CA ASN A 321 21.39 -8.43 -11.85
C ASN A 321 21.97 -9.20 -10.64
N HIS A 322 21.10 -9.86 -9.90
CA HIS A 322 21.38 -10.55 -8.63
C HIS A 322 22.53 -11.59 -8.69
N LEU A 323 22.84 -12.10 -9.88
CA LEU A 323 23.83 -13.18 -10.06
C LEU A 323 25.11 -12.70 -10.75
N GLY A 324 25.06 -11.61 -11.51
CA GLY A 324 26.04 -11.27 -12.53
C GLY A 324 27.43 -11.12 -11.96
N ALA A 325 27.57 -10.30 -10.91
CA ALA A 325 28.85 -10.04 -10.28
C ALA A 325 29.50 -11.30 -9.70
N TYR A 326 28.73 -12.24 -9.14
CA TYR A 326 29.30 -13.48 -8.58
C TYR A 326 30.01 -14.34 -9.63
N PHE A 327 29.50 -14.32 -10.88
CA PHE A 327 30.02 -15.15 -11.98
C PHE A 327 30.86 -14.37 -12.99
N GLU A 328 31.02 -13.05 -12.82
CA GLU A 328 31.85 -12.26 -13.72
C GLU A 328 33.33 -12.59 -13.51
N PRO A 329 34.14 -12.77 -14.58
CA PRO A 329 35.53 -13.21 -14.46
C PRO A 329 36.41 -12.36 -13.53
N SER A 330 36.20 -11.05 -13.49
CA SER A 330 36.92 -10.11 -12.61
C SER A 330 36.63 -10.39 -11.13
N HIS A 331 35.36 -10.58 -10.79
CA HIS A 331 34.93 -10.91 -9.43
C HIS A 331 35.33 -12.34 -9.04
N ILE A 332 35.22 -13.33 -9.94
CA ILE A 332 35.72 -14.69 -9.70
C ILE A 332 37.22 -14.66 -9.38
N ALA A 333 38.01 -13.85 -10.10
CA ALA A 333 39.43 -13.72 -9.83
C ALA A 333 39.72 -13.18 -8.42
N LEU A 334 38.92 -12.22 -7.94
CA LEU A 334 39.03 -11.68 -6.58
C LEU A 334 38.58 -12.69 -5.51
N GLN A 335 37.43 -13.34 -5.71
CA GLN A 335 36.97 -14.43 -4.84
C GLN A 335 38.03 -15.52 -4.73
N LYS A 336 38.61 -15.95 -5.85
CA LYS A 336 39.67 -16.95 -5.90
C LYS A 336 40.91 -16.46 -5.16
N LYS A 337 41.33 -15.22 -5.37
CA LYS A 337 42.49 -14.64 -4.68
C LYS A 337 42.29 -14.66 -3.14
N PHE A 338 41.10 -14.31 -2.68
CA PHE A 338 40.74 -14.37 -1.26
C PHE A 338 40.74 -15.82 -0.72
N LEU A 339 40.04 -16.72 -1.41
CA LEU A 339 39.93 -18.13 -1.01
C LEU A 339 41.28 -18.83 -1.02
N ASP A 340 42.08 -18.63 -2.08
CA ASP A 340 43.42 -19.21 -2.21
C ASP A 340 44.31 -18.78 -1.04
N TYR A 341 44.26 -17.49 -0.69
CA TYR A 341 45.06 -16.96 0.41
C TYR A 341 44.71 -17.67 1.71
N PHE A 342 43.43 -17.73 2.11
CA PHE A 342 43.09 -18.30 3.43
C PHE A 342 43.06 -19.83 3.47
N LEU A 343 42.60 -20.50 2.42
CA LEU A 343 42.43 -21.95 2.38
C LEU A 343 43.72 -22.72 2.06
N PHE A 344 44.74 -22.04 1.50
CA PHE A 344 46.08 -22.59 1.31
C PHE A 344 47.12 -21.87 2.20
N ASP A 345 46.78 -21.73 3.48
CA ASP A 345 47.68 -21.29 4.56
C ASP A 345 48.41 -19.95 4.30
N LYS A 346 47.65 -18.91 3.92
CA LYS A 346 48.13 -17.54 3.66
C LYS A 346 49.15 -17.46 2.52
N LYS A 347 48.95 -18.26 1.47
CA LYS A 347 49.77 -18.21 0.25
C LYS A 347 49.77 -16.79 -0.32
N ASP A 348 50.94 -16.16 -0.35
CA ASP A 348 51.09 -14.84 -0.96
C ASP A 348 50.72 -14.89 -2.45
N ASN A 349 49.64 -14.19 -2.78
CA ASN A 349 49.06 -14.07 -4.11
C ASN A 349 48.61 -12.63 -4.39
N GLY A 350 49.05 -11.68 -3.57
CA GLY A 350 48.66 -10.28 -3.71
C GLY A 350 47.26 -9.94 -3.15
N MET A 351 46.70 -10.73 -2.21
CA MET A 351 45.36 -10.46 -1.62
C MET A 351 45.36 -9.29 -0.64
N LEU A 352 46.45 -9.07 0.09
CA LEU A 352 46.51 -8.00 1.09
C LEU A 352 46.65 -6.61 0.46
N GLU A 353 47.06 -6.56 -0.81
CA GLU A 353 47.17 -5.39 -1.67
C GLU A 353 45.83 -5.05 -2.34
N VAL A 354 44.86 -5.98 -2.34
CA VAL A 354 43.51 -5.68 -2.83
C VAL A 354 42.87 -4.70 -1.85
N PRO A 355 42.35 -3.55 -2.34
CA PRO A 355 41.73 -2.58 -1.47
C PRO A 355 40.59 -3.18 -0.65
N ARG A 356 40.53 -2.80 0.63
CA ARG A 356 39.59 -3.41 1.59
C ARG A 356 38.14 -3.06 1.30
N ILE A 357 37.90 -1.89 0.72
CA ILE A 357 36.56 -1.42 0.40
C ILE A 357 36.59 -0.89 -1.04
N ARG A 358 35.71 -1.44 -1.88
CA ARG A 358 35.55 -1.05 -3.29
C ARG A 358 34.07 -0.71 -3.52
N LEU A 359 33.76 0.57 -3.70
CA LEU A 359 32.39 1.06 -3.83
C LEU A 359 32.17 1.53 -5.26
N LEU A 360 31.37 0.78 -6.04
CA LEU A 360 30.87 1.30 -7.32
C LEU A 360 29.88 2.43 -7.05
N GLN A 361 29.87 3.47 -7.87
CA GLN A 361 28.94 4.59 -7.74
C GLN A 361 28.21 4.86 -9.06
N HIS A 362 26.90 5.11 -8.97
CA HIS A 362 26.09 5.52 -10.12
C HIS A 362 26.40 6.96 -10.52
N HIS A 363 26.56 7.22 -11.82
CA HIS A 363 26.74 8.55 -12.40
C HIS A 363 25.96 8.66 -13.71
N GLY A 364 24.68 9.01 -13.60
CA GLY A 364 23.76 9.04 -14.75
C GLY A 364 23.65 7.67 -15.43
N THR A 365 24.22 7.56 -16.63
CA THR A 365 24.27 6.32 -17.42
C THR A 365 25.60 5.54 -17.29
N SER A 366 26.53 6.02 -16.46
CA SER A 366 27.84 5.42 -16.25
C SER A 366 28.07 5.07 -14.77
N SER A 367 29.14 4.35 -14.47
CA SER A 367 29.53 4.02 -13.10
C SER A 367 31.05 3.96 -12.96
N PHE A 368 31.57 4.30 -11.78
CA PHE A 368 33.00 4.24 -11.47
C PHE A 368 33.21 3.74 -10.04
N TYR A 369 34.44 3.40 -9.67
CA TYR A 369 34.76 2.87 -8.34
C TYR A 369 35.48 3.89 -7.47
N ARG A 370 35.16 3.88 -6.17
CA ARG A 370 36.02 4.37 -5.09
C ARG A 370 36.72 3.18 -4.46
N GLU A 371 38.04 3.12 -4.58
CA GLU A 371 38.83 1.96 -4.16
C GLU A 371 39.79 2.26 -3.01
N ASP A 372 40.04 3.52 -2.66
CA ASP A 372 40.95 3.90 -1.55
C ASP A 372 40.25 4.01 -0.18
N GLU A 373 39.05 3.41 -0.05
CA GLU A 373 38.21 3.53 1.13
C GLU A 373 38.67 2.63 2.29
N THR A 374 38.66 3.18 3.51
CA THR A 374 39.09 2.47 4.73
C THR A 374 37.96 2.25 5.74
N SER A 375 36.82 2.90 5.55
CA SER A 375 35.61 2.74 6.36
C SER A 375 34.36 2.84 5.49
N PHE A 376 33.25 2.30 5.99
CA PHE A 376 31.92 2.64 5.47
C PHE A 376 31.04 3.15 6.63
N PRO A 377 30.42 4.35 6.52
CA PRO A 377 30.59 5.32 5.43
C PRO A 377 32.06 5.77 5.23
N PRO A 378 32.41 6.31 4.05
CA PRO A 378 33.73 6.89 3.80
C PRO A 378 34.16 7.89 4.88
N ALA A 379 35.46 7.94 5.19
CA ALA A 379 35.98 8.77 6.28
C ALA A 379 35.89 10.29 6.00
N ASP A 380 35.74 10.67 4.73
CA ASP A 380 35.58 12.04 4.25
C ASP A 380 34.10 12.48 4.15
N VAL A 381 33.16 11.65 4.60
CA VAL A 381 31.72 11.98 4.57
C VAL A 381 31.41 13.25 5.37
N GLN A 382 30.55 14.11 4.80
CA GLN A 382 30.05 15.31 5.44
C GLN A 382 28.52 15.28 5.48
N ASP A 383 27.96 15.41 6.68
CA ASP A 383 26.51 15.49 6.85
C ASP A 383 25.98 16.78 6.20
N THR A 384 25.17 16.61 5.15
CA THR A 384 24.51 17.71 4.44
C THR A 384 23.00 17.61 4.64
N SER A 385 22.40 18.63 5.26
CA SER A 385 20.95 18.67 5.51
C SER A 385 20.19 19.23 4.31
N PHE A 386 19.15 18.51 3.91
CA PHE A 386 18.14 18.97 2.95
C PHE A 386 16.82 19.20 3.70
N TYR A 387 16.40 20.45 3.80
CA TYR A 387 15.22 20.85 4.58
C TYR A 387 13.95 20.81 3.72
N LEU A 388 12.87 20.27 4.30
CA LEU A 388 11.54 20.31 3.71
C LEU A 388 10.97 21.75 3.79
N THR A 389 10.52 22.31 2.67
CA THR A 389 9.96 23.68 2.58
C THR A 389 8.45 23.68 2.38
N THR A 390 7.73 24.72 2.83
CA THR A 390 6.26 24.79 2.80
C THR A 390 5.65 24.65 1.39
N GLN A 391 6.44 24.91 0.34
CA GLN A 391 6.10 24.72 -1.07
C GLN A 391 6.30 23.27 -1.57
N LYS A 392 6.57 22.32 -0.68
CA LYS A 392 6.95 20.93 -1.00
C LYS A 392 8.22 20.84 -1.85
N GLN A 393 9.26 21.57 -1.47
CA GLN A 393 10.59 21.48 -2.09
C GLN A 393 11.63 21.03 -1.05
N LEU A 394 12.80 20.63 -1.53
CA LEU A 394 14.01 20.49 -0.71
C LEU A 394 14.83 21.78 -0.84
N SER A 395 15.44 22.22 0.26
CA SER A 395 16.40 23.33 0.24
C SER A 395 17.64 22.97 1.06
N LEU A 396 18.82 23.40 0.59
CA LEU A 396 20.07 23.34 1.35
C LEU A 396 20.13 24.40 2.46
N SER A 397 19.27 25.42 2.39
CA SER A 397 19.14 26.45 3.41
C SER A 397 17.99 26.12 4.35
N LYS A 398 18.21 26.27 5.65
CA LYS A 398 17.15 26.08 6.64
C LYS A 398 16.07 27.15 6.44
N PRO A 399 14.80 26.78 6.21
CA PRO A 399 13.73 27.75 6.03
C PRO A 399 13.49 28.54 7.33
N GLU A 400 13.23 29.84 7.19
CA GLU A 400 12.80 30.72 8.28
C GLU A 400 11.27 30.63 8.47
N GLY A 401 10.81 30.78 9.72
CA GLY A 401 9.38 30.77 10.06
C GLY A 401 8.91 29.51 10.80
N GLU A 402 7.60 29.40 11.00
CA GLU A 402 6.98 28.28 11.72
C GLU A 402 6.85 27.03 10.85
N LYS A 403 7.02 25.85 11.46
CA LYS A 403 6.81 24.56 10.78
C LYS A 403 5.35 24.43 10.33
N GLN A 404 5.13 23.91 9.12
CA GLN A 404 3.79 23.62 8.59
C GLN A 404 3.66 22.12 8.32
N PRO A 405 2.52 21.48 8.63
CA PRO A 405 2.31 20.07 8.37
C PRO A 405 2.02 19.81 6.88
N TYR A 406 2.47 18.65 6.38
CA TYR A 406 1.94 18.06 5.15
C TYR A 406 1.03 16.89 5.52
N SER A 407 -0.03 16.69 4.74
CA SER A 407 -0.92 15.55 4.88
C SER A 407 -1.06 14.82 3.55
N TYR A 408 -1.18 13.50 3.63
CA TYR A 408 -1.44 12.56 2.55
C TYR A 408 -2.32 11.42 3.08
N GLN A 409 -3.03 10.73 2.19
CA GLN A 409 -3.89 9.60 2.57
C GLN A 409 -3.05 8.38 2.93
N GLY A 410 -3.15 7.93 4.18
CA GLY A 410 -2.50 6.71 4.65
C GLY A 410 -2.95 5.50 3.84
N TYR A 411 -2.01 4.58 3.58
CA TYR A 411 -2.18 3.37 2.78
C TYR A 411 -2.51 3.61 1.28
N LYS A 412 -2.53 4.86 0.80
CA LYS A 412 -3.00 5.21 -0.56
C LYS A 412 -2.11 6.16 -1.33
N GLU A 413 -1.48 7.11 -0.66
CA GLU A 413 -0.77 8.21 -1.31
C GLU A 413 0.67 8.37 -0.81
N ASN A 414 1.46 9.02 -1.66
CA ASN A 414 2.79 9.55 -1.37
C ASN A 414 2.84 11.04 -1.75
N ILE A 415 3.80 11.77 -1.19
CA ILE A 415 4.12 13.16 -1.49
C ILE A 415 5.58 13.29 -1.88
N SER A 416 5.89 14.25 -2.75
CA SER A 416 7.25 14.44 -3.27
C SER A 416 7.77 15.84 -2.96
N PHE A 417 9.09 15.90 -2.78
CA PHE A 417 9.88 17.09 -2.55
C PHE A 417 11.07 17.03 -3.50
N THR A 418 11.25 18.06 -4.32
CA THR A 418 12.42 18.13 -5.23
C THR A 418 13.22 19.36 -4.88
N LEU A 419 14.55 19.27 -5.00
CA LEU A 419 15.46 20.38 -4.80
C LEU A 419 15.05 21.57 -5.67
N ASP A 420 14.84 22.73 -5.04
CA ASP A 420 14.36 23.96 -5.68
C ASP A 420 15.40 24.51 -6.65
N VAL A 421 16.67 24.49 -6.26
CA VAL A 421 17.83 24.91 -7.05
C VAL A 421 18.68 23.68 -7.37
N PRO A 422 18.93 23.37 -8.66
CA PRO A 422 19.80 22.24 -9.00
C PRO A 422 21.21 22.43 -8.43
N PHE A 423 21.93 21.33 -8.28
CA PHE A 423 23.31 21.38 -7.79
C PHE A 423 24.17 22.28 -8.71
N THR A 424 24.87 23.24 -8.11
CA THR A 424 25.70 24.22 -8.84
C THR A 424 27.07 23.66 -9.23
N GLU A 425 27.45 22.56 -8.61
CA GLU A 425 28.64 21.73 -8.83
C GLU A 425 28.26 20.25 -8.70
N SER A 426 29.18 19.33 -9.01
CA SER A 426 28.92 17.91 -8.80
C SER A 426 28.70 17.62 -7.32
N PHE A 427 27.69 16.81 -7.00
CA PHE A 427 27.35 16.47 -5.62
C PHE A 427 27.35 14.97 -5.44
N GLU A 428 28.06 14.48 -4.43
CA GLU A 428 28.20 13.06 -4.14
C GLU A 428 27.32 12.65 -2.96
N LEU A 429 26.36 11.75 -3.18
CA LEU A 429 25.62 11.09 -2.11
C LEU A 429 26.19 9.68 -1.95
N LEU A 430 26.99 9.47 -0.90
CA LEU A 430 27.58 8.17 -0.57
C LEU A 430 27.55 7.95 0.93
N GLY A 431 26.80 6.95 1.39
CA GLY A 431 26.67 6.66 2.81
C GLY A 431 25.30 6.13 3.19
N SER A 432 24.79 6.53 4.35
CA SER A 432 23.55 6.02 4.93
C SER A 432 22.61 7.16 5.29
N PRO A 433 21.82 7.64 4.31
CA PRO A 433 20.94 8.78 4.52
C PRO A 433 19.82 8.45 5.52
N TYR A 434 19.25 9.49 6.11
CA TYR A 434 18.12 9.37 7.03
C TYR A 434 17.24 10.61 6.99
N LEU A 435 16.01 10.49 7.50
CA LEU A 435 15.08 11.61 7.67
C LEU A 435 14.79 11.83 9.14
N GLU A 436 14.87 13.08 9.58
CA GLU A 436 14.32 13.55 10.85
C GLU A 436 12.92 14.12 10.61
N LEU A 437 11.89 13.49 11.17
CA LEU A 437 10.49 13.86 10.93
C LEU A 437 9.74 14.06 12.25
N GLU A 438 8.82 15.01 12.25
CA GLU A 438 7.69 15.06 13.19
C GLU A 438 6.48 14.48 12.45
N VAL A 439 5.92 13.37 12.96
CA VAL A 439 4.83 12.64 12.33
C VAL A 439 3.66 12.43 13.27
N SER A 440 2.45 12.43 12.74
CA SER A 440 1.22 12.06 13.46
C SER A 440 0.32 11.30 12.51
N THR A 441 -0.48 10.37 13.04
CA THR A 441 -1.44 9.58 12.26
C THR A 441 -2.78 9.51 12.98
N ALA A 442 -3.90 9.51 12.25
CA ALA A 442 -5.22 9.22 12.81
C ALA A 442 -5.53 7.71 12.80
N ALA A 443 -4.72 6.91 12.11
CA ALA A 443 -4.84 5.45 12.08
C ALA A 443 -4.21 4.80 13.31
N GLU A 444 -4.38 3.48 13.46
CA GLU A 444 -3.78 2.71 14.56
C GLU A 444 -2.25 2.67 14.50
N ASP A 445 -1.65 2.90 13.32
CA ASP A 445 -0.21 2.95 13.11
C ASP A 445 0.14 3.79 11.86
N LEU A 446 1.43 3.93 11.56
CA LEU A 446 1.92 4.67 10.39
C LEU A 446 3.08 3.91 9.74
N ASP A 447 2.90 3.60 8.46
CA ASP A 447 4.00 3.15 7.60
C ASP A 447 4.50 4.32 6.74
N LEU A 448 5.82 4.46 6.66
CA LEU A 448 6.54 5.41 5.82
C LEU A 448 7.34 4.67 4.75
N PHE A 449 7.13 5.06 3.50
CA PHE A 449 7.81 4.58 2.31
C PHE A 449 8.62 5.73 1.73
N ILE A 450 9.92 5.56 1.62
CA ILE A 450 10.87 6.60 1.23
C ILE A 450 11.53 6.21 -0.08
N TYR A 451 11.59 7.13 -1.04
CA TYR A 451 12.28 6.95 -2.31
C TYR A 451 13.14 8.16 -2.64
N LEU A 452 14.43 7.95 -2.94
CA LEU A 452 15.31 8.98 -3.48
C LEU A 452 15.50 8.79 -4.98
N ARG A 453 15.38 9.89 -5.74
CA ARG A 453 15.56 9.92 -7.19
C ARG A 453 16.52 11.01 -7.61
N ALA A 454 17.23 10.75 -8.70
CA ALA A 454 18.01 11.76 -9.39
C ALA A 454 17.22 12.28 -10.59
N ILE A 455 17.13 13.59 -10.70
CA ILE A 455 16.43 14.29 -11.77
C ILE A 455 17.48 14.98 -12.65
N ASP A 456 17.39 14.78 -13.96
CA ASP A 456 18.28 15.38 -14.94
C ASP A 456 17.97 16.88 -15.20
N GLU A 457 18.79 17.51 -16.04
CA GLU A 457 18.65 18.93 -16.42
C GLU A 457 17.36 19.23 -17.21
N ASN A 458 16.66 18.21 -17.70
CA ASN A 458 15.41 18.32 -18.44
C ASN A 458 14.19 17.96 -17.55
N ASP A 459 14.38 17.95 -16.23
CA ASP A 459 13.39 17.58 -15.22
C ASP A 459 12.84 16.15 -15.38
N LYS A 460 13.65 15.22 -15.90
CA LYS A 460 13.31 13.79 -16.00
C LYS A 460 14.05 12.95 -14.97
N THR A 461 13.35 11.96 -14.43
CA THR A 461 13.96 10.95 -13.56
C THR A 461 15.00 10.12 -14.32
N ILE A 462 16.20 10.01 -13.76
CA ILE A 462 17.23 9.08 -14.21
C ILE A 462 16.84 7.67 -13.77
N VAL A 463 16.75 6.75 -14.74
CA VAL A 463 16.33 5.38 -14.51
C VAL A 463 17.52 4.45 -14.61
N LEU A 464 17.76 3.68 -13.54
CA LEU A 464 18.82 2.68 -13.43
C LEU A 464 18.30 1.29 -13.84
N LEU A 465 19.18 0.30 -13.86
CA LEU A 465 18.82 -1.10 -14.05
C LEU A 465 18.75 -1.80 -12.68
N GLY A 466 17.58 -2.33 -12.31
CA GLY A 466 17.35 -3.10 -11.09
C GLY A 466 17.96 -4.51 -11.13
N ASN A 467 18.01 -5.16 -9.96
CA ASN A 467 18.64 -6.47 -9.79
C ASN A 467 17.93 -7.64 -10.49
N HIS A 468 16.69 -7.47 -10.98
CA HIS A 468 16.00 -8.44 -11.83
C HIS A 468 15.99 -8.03 -13.32
N GLY A 469 16.74 -6.98 -13.69
CA GLY A 469 16.79 -6.43 -15.05
C GLY A 469 15.64 -5.46 -15.37
N GLU A 470 14.85 -5.09 -14.37
CA GLU A 470 13.77 -4.10 -14.47
C GLU A 470 14.29 -2.65 -14.48
N PRO A 471 13.52 -1.67 -14.98
CA PRO A 471 13.82 -0.26 -14.77
C PRO A 471 13.66 0.14 -13.29
N MET A 472 14.67 0.79 -12.73
CA MET A 472 14.71 1.27 -11.34
C MET A 472 14.74 2.80 -11.30
N ASP A 473 13.60 3.41 -10.97
CA ASP A 473 13.37 4.87 -10.98
C ASP A 473 13.91 5.61 -9.74
N SER A 474 14.37 4.86 -8.75
CA SER A 474 14.84 5.35 -7.46
C SER A 474 16.17 4.69 -7.16
N PHE A 475 17.23 5.47 -6.90
CA PHE A 475 18.55 4.93 -6.59
C PHE A 475 18.67 4.51 -5.12
N SER A 476 17.69 4.88 -4.28
CA SER A 476 17.62 4.51 -2.88
C SER A 476 16.19 4.41 -2.37
N ARG A 477 15.98 3.56 -1.37
CA ARG A 477 14.68 3.29 -0.75
C ARG A 477 14.81 3.23 0.78
N GLY A 478 13.72 3.45 1.49
CA GLY A 478 13.61 3.28 2.93
C GLY A 478 12.20 2.93 3.36
N TYR A 479 12.08 2.18 4.45
CA TYR A 479 10.80 1.75 5.01
C TYR A 479 10.83 1.92 6.53
N PHE A 480 9.70 2.32 7.13
CA PHE A 480 9.61 2.55 8.57
C PHE A 480 8.17 2.40 9.06
N ARG A 481 7.97 1.69 10.16
CA ARG A 481 6.72 1.60 10.89
C ARG A 481 6.81 2.32 12.24
N LEU A 482 5.84 3.15 12.57
CA LEU A 482 5.86 4.02 13.76
C LEU A 482 5.76 3.27 15.09
N SER A 483 5.06 2.13 15.14
CA SER A 483 5.11 1.24 16.31
C SER A 483 6.47 0.56 16.53
N HIS A 484 7.38 0.64 15.55
CA HIS A 484 8.78 0.23 15.62
C HIS A 484 9.74 1.43 15.79
N ARG A 485 9.25 2.55 16.32
CA ARG A 485 10.10 3.69 16.68
C ARG A 485 10.89 3.42 17.97
N ASP A 486 12.10 3.96 18.02
CA ASP A 486 12.85 4.07 19.27
C ASP A 486 12.26 5.23 20.11
N GLU A 487 11.88 4.92 21.35
CA GLU A 487 11.33 5.91 22.28
C GLU A 487 12.40 6.87 22.84
N ASN A 488 13.70 6.58 22.63
CA ASN A 488 14.83 7.38 23.09
C ASN A 488 15.46 8.21 21.97
N PHE A 489 14.66 8.89 21.15
CA PHE A 489 15.11 9.70 20.00
C PHE A 489 16.34 10.60 20.31
N GLY A 490 16.43 11.19 21.50
CA GLY A 490 17.55 12.06 21.89
C GLY A 490 18.90 11.37 22.16
N GLN A 491 18.94 10.03 22.18
CA GLN A 491 20.15 9.22 22.35
C GLN A 491 20.55 8.49 21.06
N PHE A 492 19.89 8.81 19.95
CA PHE A 492 20.16 8.18 18.66
C PHE A 492 21.54 8.59 18.14
N ASP A 493 22.43 7.62 17.92
CA ASP A 493 23.75 7.88 17.35
C ASP A 493 23.64 8.06 15.83
N THR A 494 23.57 9.31 15.39
CA THR A 494 23.45 9.68 13.98
C THR A 494 24.65 9.25 13.13
N HIS A 495 25.79 8.96 13.76
CA HIS A 495 26.98 8.50 13.06
C HIS A 495 26.95 7.00 12.73
N ARG A 496 25.93 6.25 13.17
CA ARG A 496 25.82 4.79 12.99
C ARG A 496 24.60 4.31 12.21
N ILE A 497 23.82 5.23 11.64
CA ILE A 497 22.48 4.89 11.12
C ILE A 497 22.60 4.08 9.83
N LEU A 498 22.41 2.77 9.93
CA LEU A 498 22.30 1.86 8.78
C LEU A 498 20.91 1.24 8.67
N MET A 499 20.25 1.03 9.81
CA MET A 499 18.93 0.40 9.96
C MET A 499 18.32 0.78 11.31
N GLN A 500 17.03 0.51 11.51
CA GLN A 500 16.40 0.62 12.84
C GLN A 500 17.03 -0.38 13.84
N PRO A 501 17.19 0.02 15.12
CA PRO A 501 17.63 -0.88 16.17
C PRO A 501 16.60 -1.98 16.47
N VAL A 502 17.06 -3.07 17.08
CA VAL A 502 16.17 -4.13 17.61
C VAL A 502 15.49 -3.60 18.87
N ILE A 503 14.20 -3.30 18.77
CA ILE A 503 13.43 -2.67 19.84
C ILE A 503 12.08 -3.39 20.06
N PRO A 504 11.52 -3.30 21.27
CA PRO A 504 10.18 -3.80 21.55
C PRO A 504 9.11 -2.90 20.93
N ARG A 505 7.86 -3.35 21.00
CA ARG A 505 6.69 -2.57 20.56
C ARG A 505 6.54 -1.24 21.29
N SER A 506 6.26 -0.20 20.51
CA SER A 506 5.86 1.13 20.98
C SER A 506 4.38 1.39 20.65
N GLU A 507 3.62 1.96 21.59
CA GLU A 507 2.20 2.29 21.38
C GLU A 507 2.05 3.46 20.39
N VAL A 508 1.03 3.44 19.52
CA VAL A 508 0.70 4.60 18.67
C VAL A 508 -0.66 5.13 19.05
N VAL A 509 -0.67 6.30 19.69
CA VAL A 509 -1.87 7.08 20.01
C VAL A 509 -2.27 7.93 18.80
N PRO A 510 -3.49 7.74 18.24
CA PRO A 510 -3.99 8.55 17.13
C PRO A 510 -3.99 10.06 17.45
N GLY A 511 -3.55 10.87 16.50
CA GLY A 511 -3.43 12.32 16.61
C GLY A 511 -2.22 12.81 17.42
N HIS A 512 -1.47 11.93 18.08
CA HIS A 512 -0.24 12.30 18.78
C HIS A 512 0.91 12.53 17.79
N THR A 513 1.72 13.55 18.04
CA THR A 513 2.90 13.86 17.23
C THR A 513 4.15 13.24 17.82
N TYR A 514 4.83 12.41 17.04
CA TYR A 514 6.08 11.73 17.39
C TYR A 514 7.25 12.36 16.63
N LYS A 515 8.40 12.48 17.29
CA LYS A 515 9.68 12.73 16.61
C LYS A 515 10.30 11.40 16.27
N VAL A 516 10.60 11.18 15.00
CA VAL A 516 11.14 9.91 14.50
C VAL A 516 12.33 10.15 13.61
N LEU A 517 13.26 9.19 13.64
CA LEU A 517 14.36 9.10 12.71
C LEU A 517 14.11 7.91 11.80
N VAL A 518 13.95 8.18 10.51
CA VAL A 518 13.69 7.17 9.48
C VAL A 518 15.00 6.85 8.75
N PRO A 519 15.60 5.67 8.96
CA PRO A 519 16.78 5.26 8.18
C PRO A 519 16.38 5.01 6.73
N ILE A 520 17.22 5.44 5.80
CA ILE A 520 17.16 5.10 4.38
C ILE A 520 18.30 4.12 4.11
N TYR A 521 18.12 3.17 3.19
CA TYR A 521 19.14 2.19 2.91
C TYR A 521 20.43 2.83 2.38
N PRO A 522 21.60 2.20 2.62
CA PRO A 522 22.86 2.69 2.11
C PRO A 522 22.82 2.96 0.61
N SER A 523 23.43 4.05 0.17
CA SER A 523 23.24 4.58 -1.19
C SER A 523 24.52 5.18 -1.75
N ALA A 524 24.67 5.11 -3.07
CA ALA A 524 25.77 5.70 -3.83
C ALA A 524 25.26 6.32 -5.14
N PHE A 525 25.27 7.65 -5.24
CA PHE A 525 24.93 8.38 -6.47
C PHE A 525 25.77 9.66 -6.60
N LEU A 526 26.37 9.88 -7.77
CA LEU A 526 27.05 11.11 -8.15
C LEU A 526 26.13 11.93 -9.04
N PHE A 527 25.77 13.13 -8.57
CA PHE A 527 24.97 14.09 -9.31
C PHE A 527 25.89 15.02 -10.12
N ASP A 528 25.55 15.24 -11.39
CA ASP A 528 26.16 16.30 -12.19
C ASP A 528 25.63 17.68 -11.81
N LYS A 529 26.43 18.70 -12.10
CA LYS A 529 25.95 20.08 -12.12
C LYS A 529 24.68 20.17 -12.97
N GLY A 530 23.65 20.82 -12.44
CA GLY A 530 22.35 20.97 -13.09
C GLY A 530 21.32 19.89 -12.74
N GLN A 531 21.73 18.78 -12.12
CA GLN A 531 20.83 17.73 -11.63
C GLN A 531 20.22 18.09 -10.26
N LYS A 532 19.13 17.41 -9.91
CA LYS A 532 18.41 17.63 -8.64
C LYS A 532 18.19 16.31 -7.90
N LEU A 533 18.20 16.39 -6.57
CA LEU A 533 17.69 15.34 -5.70
C LEU A 533 16.16 15.47 -5.56
N SER A 534 15.44 14.35 -5.64
CA SER A 534 14.03 14.26 -5.30
C SER A 534 13.80 13.21 -4.23
N LEU A 535 12.97 13.56 -3.25
CA LEU A 535 12.54 12.74 -2.12
C LEU A 535 11.03 12.52 -2.22
N GLU A 536 10.60 11.27 -2.24
CA GLU A 536 9.20 10.90 -2.08
C GLU A 536 9.01 10.21 -0.73
N ILE A 537 7.97 10.63 0.00
CA ILE A 537 7.56 10.12 1.31
C ILE A 537 6.09 9.73 1.23
N GLY A 538 5.73 8.54 1.68
CA GLY A 538 4.31 8.20 1.80
C GLY A 538 4.05 6.85 2.40
N SER A 539 3.06 6.13 1.89
CA SER A 539 2.56 4.88 2.47
C SER A 539 2.31 3.77 1.46
N VAL A 540 2.66 3.97 0.18
CA VAL A 540 2.48 2.96 -0.87
C VAL A 540 3.74 2.79 -1.69
N ASN A 541 3.89 1.59 -2.29
CA ASN A 541 5.01 1.34 -3.18
C ASN A 541 4.90 2.22 -4.44
N THR A 542 6.03 2.75 -4.92
CA THR A 542 6.10 3.37 -6.26
C THR A 542 5.79 2.33 -7.35
N PRO A 543 5.23 2.73 -8.52
CA PRO A 543 5.10 1.85 -9.68
C PRO A 543 6.40 1.15 -10.10
N GLY A 544 7.57 1.76 -9.81
CA GLY A 544 8.91 1.20 -10.07
C GLY A 544 9.31 0.00 -9.19
N THR A 545 8.54 -0.34 -8.15
CA THR A 545 8.77 -1.57 -7.36
C THR A 545 8.10 -2.77 -8.03
N ILE A 546 8.85 -3.84 -8.29
CA ILE A 546 8.34 -5.07 -8.89
C ILE A 546 7.34 -5.80 -7.96
N PRO A 547 6.32 -6.50 -8.50
CA PRO A 547 5.24 -7.07 -7.68
C PRO A 547 5.70 -7.95 -6.51
N PRO A 548 6.69 -8.87 -6.66
CA PRO A 548 7.16 -9.67 -5.53
C PRO A 548 7.75 -8.84 -4.39
N MET A 549 8.32 -7.66 -4.68
CA MET A 549 8.97 -6.83 -3.67
C MET A 549 8.05 -5.77 -3.05
N ARG A 550 6.82 -5.64 -3.53
CA ARG A 550 5.82 -4.72 -2.97
C ARG A 550 5.37 -5.19 -1.60
N HIS A 551 5.24 -4.23 -0.68
CA HIS A 551 4.62 -4.44 0.62
C HIS A 551 3.09 -4.36 0.50
N GLU A 552 2.45 -5.43 0.06
CA GLU A 552 1.01 -5.54 -0.11
C GLU A 552 0.49 -6.76 0.66
N GLY A 553 -0.67 -6.61 1.32
CA GLY A 553 -1.23 -7.65 2.18
C GLY A 553 -0.38 -7.90 3.44
N GLY A 554 -0.40 -9.14 3.94
CA GLY A 554 0.29 -9.49 5.18
C GLY A 554 -0.26 -8.74 6.39
N ASP A 555 0.61 -8.01 7.09
CA ASP A 555 0.22 -7.20 8.25
C ASP A 555 -0.24 -5.78 7.90
N ARG A 556 -0.23 -5.42 6.60
CA ARG A 556 -0.71 -4.14 6.08
C ARG A 556 -2.17 -4.24 5.70
N VAL A 557 -3.04 -4.15 6.69
CA VAL A 557 -4.49 -4.15 6.51
C VAL A 557 -5.04 -2.73 6.57
N ALA A 558 -6.11 -2.47 5.82
CA ALA A 558 -6.75 -1.15 5.76
C ALA A 558 -7.10 -0.61 7.16
N LYS A 559 -7.44 -1.46 8.13
CA LYS A 559 -7.75 -1.02 9.51
C LYS A 559 -6.69 -0.17 10.11
N ARG A 560 -5.49 -0.70 9.96
CA ARG A 560 -4.34 -0.30 10.72
C ARG A 560 -3.74 0.94 10.08
N PHE A 561 -4.00 1.17 8.79
CA PHE A 561 -3.30 2.16 7.97
C PHE A 561 -4.16 3.05 7.03
N GLU A 562 -5.45 2.74 6.74
CA GLU A 562 -6.37 3.59 5.93
C GLU A 562 -7.08 4.69 6.77
N GLY A 563 -7.25 5.87 6.15
CA GLY A 563 -8.16 6.98 6.49
C GLY A 563 -7.94 8.13 5.49
N GLU A 564 -8.93 8.85 4.90
CA GLU A 564 -10.36 9.19 5.18
C GLU A 564 -11.38 8.92 3.99
N ASN A 565 -12.68 9.25 4.16
CA ASN A 565 -13.97 8.48 4.01
C ASN A 565 -14.82 8.40 2.68
N VAL A 566 -15.90 7.55 2.62
CA VAL A 566 -17.39 7.89 2.44
C VAL A 566 -18.32 6.73 1.98
N GLY A 567 -19.46 6.49 2.65
CA GLY A 567 -20.61 5.68 2.13
C GLY A 567 -21.89 5.53 2.99
N GLY A 568 -22.37 6.59 3.67
CA GLY A 568 -23.61 6.59 4.49
C GLY A 568 -24.55 7.65 3.98
N SER A 569 -25.13 7.39 2.83
CA SER A 569 -26.03 8.31 2.16
C SER A 569 -27.36 8.44 2.90
N VAL A 570 -27.86 9.67 2.97
CA VAL A 570 -29.23 9.98 3.43
C VAL A 570 -30.28 9.18 2.64
N SER A 571 -30.06 8.93 1.35
CA SER A 571 -30.98 8.12 0.52
C SER A 571 -31.07 6.68 1.05
N GLY A 572 -29.94 6.06 1.39
CA GLY A 572 -29.89 4.72 1.97
C GLY A 572 -30.57 4.65 3.33
N LEU A 573 -30.36 5.66 4.19
CA LEU A 573 -31.01 5.75 5.50
C LEU A 573 -32.53 5.91 5.40
N MET A 574 -33.03 6.68 4.43
CA MET A 574 -34.48 6.82 4.20
C MET A 574 -35.12 5.50 3.78
N GLN A 575 -34.49 4.76 2.86
CA GLN A 575 -34.93 3.43 2.48
C GLN A 575 -34.89 2.46 3.67
N ALA A 576 -33.76 2.39 4.35
CA ALA A 576 -33.53 1.49 5.47
C ALA A 576 -34.52 1.72 6.62
N LEU A 577 -34.79 2.97 6.98
CA LEU A 577 -35.75 3.32 8.02
C LEU A 577 -37.17 2.85 7.67
N GLN A 578 -37.61 3.08 6.44
CA GLN A 578 -38.92 2.63 5.98
C GLN A 578 -39.05 1.10 5.95
N PHE A 579 -38.00 0.38 5.53
CA PHE A 579 -37.98 -1.08 5.50
C PHE A 579 -38.02 -1.66 6.92
N ARG A 580 -37.24 -1.08 7.82
CA ARG A 580 -37.25 -1.42 9.25
C ARG A 580 -38.65 -1.22 9.83
N ARG A 581 -39.31 -0.12 9.47
CA ARG A 581 -40.67 0.19 9.94
C ARG A 581 -41.70 -0.85 9.52
N GLU A 582 -41.51 -1.49 8.38
CA GLU A 582 -42.35 -2.56 7.84
C GLU A 582 -42.00 -3.96 8.36
N GLY A 583 -41.12 -4.07 9.37
CA GLY A 583 -40.79 -5.34 10.04
C GLY A 583 -39.63 -6.10 9.41
N ARG A 584 -38.86 -5.50 8.50
CA ARG A 584 -37.71 -6.16 7.84
C ARG A 584 -36.40 -5.86 8.55
N ASP A 585 -35.53 -6.86 8.60
CA ASP A 585 -34.14 -6.70 9.05
C ASP A 585 -33.34 -5.96 7.97
N VAL A 586 -32.59 -4.93 8.37
CA VAL A 586 -31.81 -4.10 7.45
C VAL A 586 -30.39 -3.91 7.97
N VAL A 587 -29.42 -4.15 7.10
CA VAL A 587 -28.00 -3.85 7.33
C VAL A 587 -27.57 -2.76 6.36
N ILE A 588 -27.03 -1.66 6.89
CA ILE A 588 -26.36 -0.62 6.09
C ILE A 588 -24.86 -0.90 6.12
N LEU A 589 -24.26 -1.04 4.95
CA LEU A 589 -22.81 -1.10 4.76
C LEU A 589 -22.31 0.29 4.37
N GLU A 590 -21.50 0.88 5.23
CA GLU A 590 -20.98 2.24 5.11
C GLU A 590 -19.46 2.15 5.05
N GLN A 591 -18.81 2.54 3.94
CA GLN A 591 -17.35 2.40 3.81
C GLN A 591 -16.53 3.40 4.66
N ASP A 592 -17.16 4.47 5.16
CA ASP A 592 -16.59 5.39 6.14
C ASP A 592 -16.47 4.69 7.52
N PRO A 593 -15.27 4.53 8.09
CA PRO A 593 -15.12 3.96 9.43
C PRO A 593 -15.57 4.91 10.54
N ASP A 594 -15.71 6.22 10.29
CA ASP A 594 -16.19 7.19 11.26
C ASP A 594 -17.70 6.98 11.51
N PRO A 595 -18.12 6.72 12.76
CA PRO A 595 -19.54 6.65 13.09
C PRO A 595 -20.29 7.97 12.87
N GLU A 596 -19.59 9.11 12.83
CA GLU A 596 -20.10 10.45 12.53
C GLU A 596 -19.67 10.96 11.14
N ARG A 597 -20.61 10.96 10.20
CA ARG A 597 -20.33 11.52 8.87
C ARG A 597 -20.31 13.06 8.90
N ALA A 598 -19.23 13.65 8.39
CA ALA A 598 -19.09 15.09 8.21
C ALA A 598 -19.98 15.61 7.06
N SER A 599 -20.64 16.77 7.28
CA SER A 599 -21.56 17.34 6.28
C SER A 599 -20.87 18.02 5.11
N ASN A 600 -19.56 18.29 5.18
CA ASN A 600 -18.78 19.04 4.19
C ASN A 600 -19.42 20.38 3.78
N GLY A 601 -20.24 20.97 4.66
CA GLY A 601 -20.96 22.21 4.38
C GLY A 601 -22.14 22.11 3.41
N TYR A 602 -22.59 20.89 3.09
CA TYR A 602 -23.80 20.70 2.30
C TYR A 602 -25.06 21.00 3.13
N GLY A 603 -25.92 21.87 2.59
CA GLY A 603 -27.29 21.99 3.08
C GLY A 603 -28.29 21.48 2.05
N MET A 604 -29.55 21.41 2.47
CA MET A 604 -30.63 20.88 1.63
C MET A 604 -31.98 21.51 1.97
N THR A 605 -32.92 21.35 1.05
CA THR A 605 -34.31 21.77 1.19
C THR A 605 -35.21 20.55 1.44
N TYR A 606 -36.11 20.67 2.40
CA TYR A 606 -37.26 19.79 2.57
C TYR A 606 -38.45 20.42 1.84
N LEU A 607 -39.03 19.66 0.90
CA LEU A 607 -40.30 19.99 0.29
C LEU A 607 -41.36 19.03 0.88
N THR A 608 -42.46 18.83 0.17
CA THR A 608 -43.62 18.08 0.69
C THR A 608 -43.26 16.64 1.04
N THR A 609 -42.58 15.89 0.17
CA THR A 609 -42.39 14.44 0.34
C THR A 609 -41.39 14.11 1.44
N VAL A 610 -40.30 14.88 1.60
CA VAL A 610 -39.42 14.72 2.79
C VAL A 610 -40.18 15.07 4.08
N GLY A 611 -41.03 16.10 4.04
CA GLY A 611 -41.90 16.47 5.18
C GLY A 611 -42.82 15.33 5.60
N ASP A 612 -43.55 14.75 4.64
CA ASP A 612 -44.45 13.61 4.85
C ASP A 612 -43.68 12.39 5.36
N PHE A 613 -42.51 12.09 4.76
CA PHE A 613 -41.63 11.02 5.20
C PHE A 613 -41.25 11.18 6.67
N LEU A 614 -40.81 12.37 7.10
CA LEU A 614 -40.39 12.62 8.48
C LEU A 614 -41.56 12.71 9.45
N GLN A 615 -42.75 13.12 9.00
CA GLN A 615 -43.95 13.09 9.83
C GLN A 615 -44.27 11.67 10.28
N VAL A 616 -44.03 10.68 9.41
CA VAL A 616 -44.25 9.26 9.71
C VAL A 616 -43.04 8.65 10.44
N ASN A 617 -41.83 8.96 9.99
CA ASN A 617 -40.64 8.19 10.36
C ASN A 617 -39.80 8.80 11.49
N ASP A 618 -39.83 10.12 11.69
CA ASP A 618 -39.07 10.81 12.73
C ASP A 618 -39.91 11.06 13.98
N ILE A 619 -39.61 10.31 15.04
CA ILE A 619 -40.27 10.40 16.35
C ILE A 619 -39.36 11.01 17.43
N THR A 620 -38.25 11.64 17.03
CA THR A 620 -37.29 12.27 17.96
C THR A 620 -37.81 13.56 18.59
N GLY A 621 -38.69 14.27 17.87
CA GLY A 621 -39.28 15.54 18.30
C GLY A 621 -38.32 16.74 18.26
N VAL A 622 -37.12 16.60 17.67
CA VAL A 622 -36.17 17.71 17.54
C VAL A 622 -36.55 18.65 16.40
N LEU A 623 -36.07 19.90 16.46
CA LEU A 623 -36.20 20.83 15.35
C LEU A 623 -35.41 20.32 14.14
N ARG A 624 -36.04 20.36 12.96
CA ARG A 624 -35.52 19.71 11.74
C ARG A 624 -34.78 20.68 10.82
N GLY A 625 -35.04 21.98 10.94
CA GLY A 625 -34.48 23.02 10.07
C GLY A 625 -35.23 24.34 10.24
N TYR A 626 -34.83 25.37 9.50
CA TYR A 626 -35.51 26.67 9.51
C TYR A 626 -36.67 26.67 8.51
N PRO A 627 -37.87 27.11 8.91
CA PRO A 627 -38.96 27.34 7.97
C PRO A 627 -38.63 28.54 7.08
N SER A 628 -38.96 28.43 5.80
CA SER A 628 -38.88 29.49 4.81
C SER A 628 -40.25 29.67 4.17
N SER A 629 -40.70 30.91 4.00
CA SER A 629 -41.98 31.25 3.37
C SER A 629 -41.98 31.07 1.85
N GLY A 630 -40.82 30.83 1.24
CA GLY A 630 -40.61 30.68 -0.20
C GLY A 630 -39.26 31.24 -0.64
N ALA A 631 -38.99 31.22 -1.94
CA ALA A 631 -37.80 31.81 -2.51
C ALA A 631 -37.93 33.34 -2.58
N HIS A 632 -36.92 34.05 -2.07
CA HIS A 632 -36.83 35.51 -2.10
C HIS A 632 -35.80 35.92 -3.15
N ILE A 633 -36.24 36.63 -4.19
CA ILE A 633 -35.40 36.92 -5.36
C ILE A 633 -35.06 38.42 -5.41
N SER A 634 -33.79 38.76 -5.28
CA SER A 634 -33.26 40.10 -5.57
C SER A 634 -32.71 40.20 -6.99
N LEU A 635 -32.57 41.43 -7.49
CA LEU A 635 -32.08 41.73 -8.83
C LEU A 635 -30.80 42.60 -8.72
N GLY A 636 -29.67 41.97 -8.40
CA GLY A 636 -28.39 42.63 -8.22
C GLY A 636 -28.49 43.74 -7.18
N LYS A 637 -28.13 44.98 -7.54
CA LYS A 637 -28.16 46.12 -6.60
C LYS A 637 -29.56 46.53 -6.11
N TRP A 638 -30.63 45.95 -6.66
CA TRP A 638 -31.99 46.19 -6.17
C TRP A 638 -32.34 45.20 -5.05
N VAL A 639 -32.35 45.71 -3.82
CA VAL A 639 -32.43 44.93 -2.56
C VAL A 639 -33.84 44.63 -2.07
N ASN A 640 -34.89 44.98 -2.81
CA ASN A 640 -36.27 44.67 -2.44
C ASN A 640 -36.67 43.34 -3.08
N PRO A 641 -36.66 42.19 -2.35
CA PRO A 641 -36.87 40.90 -2.98
C PRO A 641 -38.32 40.69 -3.43
N ILE A 642 -38.49 39.91 -4.49
CA ILE A 642 -39.79 39.36 -4.92
C ILE A 642 -39.94 37.98 -4.31
N ASN A 643 -41.07 37.73 -3.63
CA ASN A 643 -41.36 36.45 -3.01
C ASN A 643 -42.06 35.52 -4.02
N PHE A 644 -41.53 34.32 -4.17
CA PHE A 644 -42.04 33.33 -5.12
C PHE A 644 -41.94 31.90 -4.56
N GLY A 645 -42.85 31.03 -4.98
CA GLY A 645 -42.81 29.60 -4.63
C GLY A 645 -43.58 29.24 -3.36
N LYS A 646 -43.48 27.96 -2.97
CA LYS A 646 -44.16 27.40 -1.79
C LYS A 646 -43.25 27.47 -0.56
N PRO A 647 -43.83 27.45 0.66
CA PRO A 647 -43.05 27.28 1.88
C PRO A 647 -42.20 26.01 1.81
N MET A 648 -40.99 26.09 2.38
CA MET A 648 -40.04 24.99 2.44
C MET A 648 -39.28 25.04 3.76
N THR A 649 -38.57 23.97 4.11
CA THR A 649 -37.65 23.99 5.25
C THR A 649 -36.23 23.81 4.75
N VAL A 650 -35.28 24.55 5.31
CA VAL A 650 -33.86 24.47 4.97
C VAL A 650 -33.08 23.93 6.17
N THR A 651 -32.14 23.04 5.91
CA THR A 651 -31.38 22.36 6.96
C THR A 651 -29.95 22.05 6.53
N SER A 652 -29.11 21.61 7.47
CA SER A 652 -27.82 21.00 7.13
C SER A 652 -27.99 19.50 6.85
N TRP A 653 -27.14 18.97 5.97
CA TRP A 653 -27.13 17.53 5.69
C TRP A 653 -26.76 16.73 6.97
N GLY A 654 -25.83 17.24 7.79
CA GLY A 654 -25.37 16.58 9.01
C GLY A 654 -26.45 16.44 10.09
N LEU A 655 -27.29 17.46 10.27
CA LEU A 655 -28.45 17.39 11.17
C LEU A 655 -29.46 16.34 10.67
N PHE A 656 -29.77 16.36 9.38
CA PHE A 656 -30.71 15.42 8.78
C PHE A 656 -30.24 13.96 8.91
N TYR A 657 -28.96 13.71 8.61
CA TYR A 657 -28.32 12.41 8.79
C TYR A 657 -28.45 11.89 10.23
N ARG A 658 -28.20 12.74 11.23
CA ARG A 658 -28.30 12.38 12.66
C ARG A 658 -29.73 12.07 13.09
N ILE A 659 -30.72 12.82 12.59
CA ILE A 659 -32.14 12.52 12.83
C ILE A 659 -32.48 11.14 12.24
N LEU A 660 -32.04 10.84 11.02
CA LEU A 660 -32.29 9.54 10.39
C LEU A 660 -31.60 8.39 11.13
N ARG A 661 -30.32 8.53 11.52
CA ARG A 661 -29.61 7.52 12.33
C ARG A 661 -30.30 7.30 13.68
N ALA A 662 -30.65 8.37 14.39
CA ALA A 662 -31.36 8.24 15.68
C ALA A 662 -32.65 7.44 15.56
N ASN A 663 -33.40 7.58 14.45
CA ASN A 663 -34.59 6.77 14.18
C ASN A 663 -34.26 5.37 13.61
N PHE A 664 -33.15 5.21 12.88
CA PHE A 664 -32.79 3.96 12.19
C PHE A 664 -32.04 2.97 13.05
N ASP A 665 -31.03 3.34 13.83
CA ASP A 665 -30.22 2.43 14.65
C ASP A 665 -30.12 2.88 16.12
N GLY A 666 -30.79 3.98 16.48
CA GLY A 666 -30.76 4.51 17.84
C GLY A 666 -29.49 5.27 18.17
N TYR A 667 -28.77 5.76 17.15
CA TYR A 667 -27.55 6.54 17.31
C TYR A 667 -27.81 7.85 18.08
N ALA A 668 -27.13 8.02 19.22
CA ALA A 668 -27.19 9.23 20.04
C ALA A 668 -26.16 10.25 19.56
N SER A 669 -26.59 11.50 19.40
CA SER A 669 -25.74 12.62 18.99
C SER A 669 -26.07 13.88 19.80
N LYS A 670 -25.30 14.97 19.65
CA LYS A 670 -25.68 16.24 20.29
C LYS A 670 -27.02 16.77 19.77
N ALA A 671 -27.31 16.56 18.48
CA ALA A 671 -28.59 16.92 17.88
C ALA A 671 -29.76 16.10 18.43
N VAL A 672 -29.54 14.80 18.68
CA VAL A 672 -30.53 13.87 19.23
C VAL A 672 -29.92 13.09 20.40
N PRO A 673 -29.85 13.69 21.60
CA PRO A 673 -29.14 13.09 22.73
C PRO A 673 -29.88 11.91 23.35
N ARG A 674 -31.19 11.81 23.11
CA ARG A 674 -32.05 10.72 23.59
C ARG A 674 -32.80 10.10 22.41
N PRO A 675 -32.15 9.20 21.64
CA PRO A 675 -32.80 8.52 20.52
C PRO A 675 -34.03 7.73 20.99
N PRO A 676 -35.11 7.73 20.20
CA PRO A 676 -36.34 7.04 20.55
C PRO A 676 -36.14 5.52 20.55
N LYS A 677 -36.73 4.83 21.53
CA LYS A 677 -36.86 3.37 21.46
C LYS A 677 -38.00 3.01 20.51
N LEU A 678 -37.73 2.23 19.49
CA LEU A 678 -38.76 1.84 18.54
C LEU A 678 -39.77 0.86 19.16
N PRO A 679 -41.06 0.93 18.77
CA PRO A 679 -42.10 0.01 19.25
C PRO A 679 -41.85 -1.47 18.88
N VAL A 680 -42.59 -2.36 19.54
CA VAL A 680 -42.60 -3.80 19.23
C VAL A 680 -43.27 -4.03 17.86
N GLY A 681 -42.66 -4.83 16.98
CA GLY A 681 -43.17 -5.14 15.62
C GLY A 681 -42.32 -4.61 14.46
N HIS A 682 -41.23 -3.90 14.75
CA HIS A 682 -40.26 -3.40 13.75
C HIS A 682 -39.07 -4.37 13.57
N GLY A 683 -38.43 -4.34 12.40
CA GLY A 683 -37.27 -5.20 12.10
C GLY A 683 -35.98 -4.73 12.77
N LYS A 684 -34.94 -5.57 12.70
CA LYS A 684 -33.60 -5.25 13.21
C LYS A 684 -32.90 -4.23 12.31
N ALA A 685 -32.08 -3.40 12.91
CA ALA A 685 -31.24 -2.46 12.19
C ALA A 685 -29.79 -2.64 12.61
N GLU A 686 -28.92 -2.61 11.62
CA GLU A 686 -27.49 -2.62 11.83
C GLU A 686 -26.85 -1.60 10.89
N TYR A 687 -25.96 -0.77 11.43
CA TYR A 687 -25.15 0.17 10.68
C TYR A 687 -23.68 -0.22 10.84
N ARG A 688 -23.07 -0.71 9.76
CA ARG A 688 -21.67 -1.16 9.75
C ARG A 688 -20.80 -0.09 9.11
N GLY A 689 -20.22 0.78 9.94
CA GLY A 689 -19.16 1.69 9.51
C GLY A 689 -17.91 0.91 9.13
N GLY A 690 -17.15 1.43 8.18
CA GLY A 690 -15.99 0.76 7.59
C GLY A 690 -16.34 -0.50 6.80
N ALA A 691 -17.53 -0.67 6.23
CA ALA A 691 -17.89 -1.81 5.38
C ALA A 691 -17.91 -1.40 3.90
N ARG A 692 -16.81 -1.66 3.17
CA ARG A 692 -16.67 -1.31 1.75
C ARG A 692 -17.10 -2.47 0.85
N VAL A 693 -18.21 -2.30 0.13
CA VAL A 693 -18.69 -3.29 -0.85
C VAL A 693 -17.67 -3.45 -1.99
N THR A 694 -17.33 -4.69 -2.30
CA THR A 694 -16.35 -5.07 -3.32
C THR A 694 -16.92 -5.99 -4.39
N GLY A 695 -18.03 -6.66 -4.11
CA GLY A 695 -18.66 -7.60 -5.05
C GLY A 695 -20.15 -7.73 -4.82
N ILE A 696 -20.90 -7.93 -5.90
CA ILE A 696 -22.33 -8.26 -5.87
C ILE A 696 -22.57 -9.35 -6.91
N THR A 697 -23.08 -10.49 -6.48
CA THR A 697 -23.37 -11.63 -7.36
C THR A 697 -24.78 -12.17 -7.11
N GLU A 698 -25.45 -12.55 -8.19
CA GLU A 698 -26.75 -13.19 -8.13
C GLU A 698 -26.60 -14.67 -7.73
N SER A 699 -27.36 -15.13 -6.73
CA SER A 699 -27.33 -16.52 -6.26
C SER A 699 -28.75 -17.03 -6.04
N GLY A 700 -29.32 -17.68 -7.07
CA GLY A 700 -30.68 -18.23 -7.01
C GLY A 700 -31.75 -17.15 -6.81
N ASP A 701 -32.55 -17.27 -5.75
CA ASP A 701 -33.55 -16.28 -5.32
C ASP A 701 -32.96 -15.12 -4.51
N LYS A 702 -31.66 -15.15 -4.21
CA LYS A 702 -30.96 -14.16 -3.39
C LYS A 702 -29.82 -13.45 -4.14
N VAL A 703 -29.16 -12.55 -3.43
CA VAL A 703 -27.96 -11.82 -3.84
C VAL A 703 -26.90 -11.95 -2.76
N VAL A 704 -25.68 -12.27 -3.16
CA VAL A 704 -24.50 -12.28 -2.29
C VAL A 704 -23.77 -10.95 -2.47
N VAL A 705 -23.60 -10.24 -1.36
CA VAL A 705 -22.80 -9.02 -1.27
C VAL A 705 -21.48 -9.35 -0.60
N GLU A 706 -20.39 -9.11 -1.29
CA GLU A 706 -19.04 -9.16 -0.75
C GLU A 706 -18.62 -7.76 -0.35
N TYR A 707 -18.10 -7.62 0.87
CA TYR A 707 -17.54 -6.36 1.35
C TYR A 707 -16.34 -6.63 2.24
N VAL A 708 -15.43 -5.68 2.30
CA VAL A 708 -14.28 -5.73 3.21
C VAL A 708 -14.57 -4.83 4.40
N ASN A 709 -14.35 -5.34 5.61
CA ASN A 709 -14.27 -4.47 6.78
C ASN A 709 -12.96 -3.66 6.66
N VAL A 710 -13.09 -2.39 6.31
CA VAL A 710 -12.03 -1.39 6.24
C VAL A 710 -11.21 -1.43 7.51
N ALA A 711 -11.86 -1.64 8.66
CA ALA A 711 -11.24 -1.87 9.95
C ALA A 711 -10.94 -3.36 10.23
N ASP A 712 -10.42 -4.17 9.31
CA ASP A 712 -9.47 -5.29 9.58
C ASP A 712 -8.97 -5.94 8.29
N GLY A 713 -9.47 -5.48 7.13
CA GLY A 713 -9.18 -6.05 5.84
C GLY A 713 -9.92 -7.38 5.61
N VAL A 714 -10.76 -7.83 6.55
CA VAL A 714 -11.47 -9.10 6.43
C VAL A 714 -12.54 -8.97 5.37
N ALA A 715 -12.43 -9.79 4.34
CA ALA A 715 -13.50 -10.00 3.38
C ALA A 715 -14.65 -10.75 4.06
N VAL A 716 -15.84 -10.17 4.00
CA VAL A 716 -17.07 -10.71 4.56
C VAL A 716 -18.09 -10.81 3.45
N THR A 717 -18.91 -11.86 3.50
CA THR A 717 -20.05 -12.01 2.61
C THR A 717 -21.35 -11.97 3.38
N ILE A 718 -22.37 -11.33 2.81
CA ILE A 718 -23.74 -11.35 3.31
C ILE A 718 -24.63 -11.81 2.17
N GLU A 719 -25.47 -12.79 2.45
CA GLU A 719 -26.55 -13.19 1.56
C GLU A 719 -27.83 -12.46 1.96
N THR A 720 -28.52 -11.86 1.00
CA THR A 720 -29.73 -11.06 1.22
C THR A 720 -30.75 -11.24 0.09
N ASP A 721 -32.02 -11.00 0.37
CA ASP A 721 -33.10 -11.03 -0.61
C ASP A 721 -33.05 -9.83 -1.56
N GLN A 722 -32.54 -8.68 -1.09
CA GLN A 722 -32.46 -7.45 -1.88
C GLN A 722 -31.28 -6.57 -1.46
N VAL A 723 -30.68 -5.87 -2.43
CA VAL A 723 -29.63 -4.86 -2.26
C VAL A 723 -30.12 -3.52 -2.79
N ILE A 724 -29.85 -2.44 -2.05
CA ILE A 724 -30.15 -1.08 -2.46
C ILE A 724 -28.84 -0.30 -2.61
N GLY A 725 -28.47 0.01 -3.85
CA GLY A 725 -27.36 0.92 -4.16
C GLY A 725 -27.77 2.37 -3.93
N ALA A 726 -27.26 2.97 -2.87
CA ALA A 726 -27.55 4.35 -2.46
C ALA A 726 -26.29 5.19 -2.18
N ASP A 727 -25.13 4.71 -2.62
CA ASP A 727 -23.76 5.16 -2.32
C ASP A 727 -23.28 6.38 -3.13
N GLY A 728 -24.22 7.19 -3.63
CA GLY A 728 -23.96 8.54 -4.13
C GLY A 728 -23.52 8.62 -5.60
N SER A 729 -23.04 9.79 -6.03
CA SER A 729 -22.72 10.05 -7.44
C SER A 729 -21.57 9.20 -7.99
N ASN A 730 -20.69 8.69 -7.12
CA ASN A 730 -19.57 7.80 -7.45
C ASN A 730 -19.87 6.34 -7.01
N SER A 731 -21.14 5.93 -7.12
CA SER A 731 -21.64 4.63 -6.66
C SER A 731 -20.83 3.45 -7.18
N THR A 732 -20.26 2.69 -6.23
CA THR A 732 -19.63 1.39 -6.42
C THR A 732 -20.68 0.32 -6.78
N VAL A 733 -21.85 0.35 -6.13
CA VAL A 733 -22.93 -0.62 -6.42
C VAL A 733 -23.38 -0.52 -7.88
N ARG A 734 -23.55 0.70 -8.38
CA ARG A 734 -23.87 0.97 -9.79
C ARG A 734 -22.81 0.38 -10.72
N ASP A 735 -21.53 0.58 -10.41
CA ASP A 735 -20.42 0.11 -11.24
C ASP A 735 -20.34 -1.43 -11.23
N LEU A 736 -20.55 -2.08 -10.08
CA LEU A 736 -20.54 -3.53 -9.92
C LEU A 736 -21.67 -4.25 -10.70
N VAL A 737 -22.83 -3.62 -10.85
CA VAL A 737 -23.93 -4.16 -11.67
C VAL A 737 -23.83 -3.78 -13.15
N GLY A 738 -22.76 -3.09 -13.55
CA GLY A 738 -22.54 -2.69 -14.95
C GLY A 738 -23.54 -1.66 -15.46
N ALA A 739 -24.13 -0.85 -14.57
CA ALA A 739 -25.13 0.13 -14.94
C ALA A 739 -24.51 1.30 -15.72
N ARG A 740 -25.03 1.56 -16.91
CA ARG A 740 -24.61 2.72 -17.71
C ARG A 740 -25.11 4.01 -17.06
N PHE A 741 -24.22 4.97 -16.84
CA PHE A 741 -24.55 6.29 -16.30
C PHE A 741 -23.86 7.39 -17.10
N ASN A 742 -24.65 8.17 -17.84
CA ASN A 742 -24.14 9.23 -18.70
C ASN A 742 -24.25 10.57 -17.95
N LYS A 743 -23.20 10.98 -17.24
CA LYS A 743 -23.13 12.29 -16.58
C LYS A 743 -22.45 13.30 -17.50
N ASN A 744 -23.18 14.34 -17.89
CA ASN A 744 -22.66 15.38 -18.77
C ASN A 744 -22.38 16.68 -17.99
N TYR A 745 -21.22 17.27 -18.23
CA TYR A 745 -20.93 18.62 -17.76
C TYR A 745 -21.92 19.61 -18.40
N SER A 746 -22.46 20.52 -17.59
CA SER A 746 -23.57 21.39 -17.96
C SER A 746 -23.14 22.74 -18.53
N GLY A 747 -21.83 23.01 -18.64
CA GLY A 747 -21.29 24.27 -19.15
C GLY A 747 -21.03 25.34 -18.08
N TYR A 748 -21.29 25.03 -16.79
CA TYR A 748 -21.02 25.91 -15.67
C TYR A 748 -20.56 25.17 -14.41
N ILE A 749 -19.86 25.90 -13.56
CA ILE A 749 -19.33 25.48 -12.28
C ILE A 749 -20.13 26.14 -11.16
N VAL A 750 -19.90 25.70 -9.92
CA VAL A 750 -20.46 26.38 -8.75
C VAL A 750 -19.38 26.61 -7.71
N TRP A 751 -19.21 27.86 -7.29
CA TRP A 751 -18.48 28.22 -6.08
C TRP A 751 -19.41 28.06 -4.87
N ARG A 752 -18.92 27.43 -3.82
CA ARG A 752 -19.66 27.15 -2.60
C ARG A 752 -18.91 27.69 -1.41
N GLY A 753 -19.65 28.30 -0.49
CA GLY A 753 -19.08 28.84 0.73
C GLY A 753 -20.10 28.88 1.86
N MET A 754 -19.57 29.18 3.03
CA MET A 754 -20.30 29.18 4.30
C MET A 754 -19.81 30.35 5.14
N VAL A 755 -20.73 31.12 5.69
CA VAL A 755 -20.42 32.23 6.61
C VAL A 755 -21.31 32.08 7.83
N LYS A 756 -20.76 32.19 9.04
CA LYS A 756 -21.58 32.12 10.26
C LYS A 756 -22.53 33.31 10.30
N GLU A 757 -23.74 33.09 10.78
CA GLU A 757 -24.72 34.18 10.91
C GLU A 757 -24.23 35.26 11.89
N SER A 758 -23.55 34.87 12.97
CA SER A 758 -22.90 35.77 13.94
C SER A 758 -21.96 36.79 13.30
N ASP A 759 -21.31 36.40 12.20
CA ASP A 759 -20.30 37.19 11.54
C ASP A 759 -20.91 38.25 10.61
N LEU A 760 -22.22 38.24 10.37
CA LEU A 760 -22.93 39.12 9.44
C LEU A 760 -23.49 40.38 10.12
N THR A 761 -23.59 41.48 9.35
CA THR A 761 -24.27 42.69 9.81
C THR A 761 -25.75 42.43 10.08
N GLU A 762 -26.34 43.21 10.99
CA GLU A 762 -27.75 43.09 11.35
C GLU A 762 -28.69 43.20 10.13
N SER A 763 -28.44 44.17 9.25
CA SER A 763 -29.19 44.33 7.99
C SER A 763 -29.10 43.12 7.06
N THR A 764 -27.95 42.46 6.99
CA THR A 764 -27.77 41.25 6.18
C THR A 764 -28.47 40.04 6.80
N ARG A 765 -28.45 39.93 8.13
CA ARG A 765 -29.23 38.90 8.85
C ARG A 765 -30.74 39.06 8.63
N GLU A 766 -31.24 40.29 8.73
CA GLU A 766 -32.65 40.60 8.46
C GLU A 766 -33.06 40.25 7.03
N PHE A 767 -32.20 40.58 6.06
CA PHE A 767 -32.45 40.24 4.65
C PHE A 767 -32.59 38.72 4.44
N PHE A 768 -31.70 37.92 5.05
CA PHE A 768 -31.71 36.46 4.91
C PHE A 768 -32.65 35.71 5.87
N ALA A 769 -33.34 36.41 6.79
CA ALA A 769 -34.23 35.82 7.79
C ALA A 769 -35.36 34.95 7.19
N SER A 770 -35.69 35.21 5.93
CA SER A 770 -36.64 34.45 5.13
C SER A 770 -36.22 33.02 4.74
N GLY A 771 -34.95 32.66 4.93
CA GLY A 771 -34.43 31.29 4.85
C GLY A 771 -33.89 30.82 3.50
N PHE A 772 -34.49 31.20 2.36
CA PHE A 772 -34.05 30.79 1.02
C PHE A 772 -34.09 31.97 0.03
N ASN A 773 -32.94 32.37 -0.48
CA ASN A 773 -32.74 33.65 -1.17
C ASN A 773 -31.92 33.45 -2.46
N LEU A 774 -32.30 34.14 -3.53
CA LEU A 774 -31.54 34.18 -4.78
C LEU A 774 -31.24 35.63 -5.15
N ASP A 775 -30.04 35.87 -5.65
CA ASP A 775 -29.70 37.12 -6.32
C ASP A 775 -29.43 36.87 -7.79
N MET A 776 -30.26 37.46 -8.65
CA MET A 776 -30.14 37.32 -10.09
C MET A 776 -29.22 38.40 -10.64
N MET A 777 -28.24 37.99 -11.44
CA MET A 777 -27.25 38.87 -12.06
C MET A 777 -27.28 38.75 -13.58
N TRP A 778 -26.57 39.64 -14.27
CA TRP A 778 -26.37 39.51 -15.71
C TRP A 778 -25.51 38.26 -16.01
N ARG A 779 -26.12 37.24 -16.63
CA ARG A 779 -25.50 35.95 -17.02
C ARG A 779 -24.99 35.09 -15.85
N GLY A 780 -25.65 35.15 -14.70
CA GLY A 780 -25.38 34.27 -13.56
C GLY A 780 -26.33 34.56 -12.41
N TYR A 781 -26.24 33.76 -11.35
CA TYR A 781 -26.98 34.02 -10.12
C TYR A 781 -26.31 33.35 -8.92
N MET A 782 -26.64 33.84 -7.73
CA MET A 782 -26.18 33.30 -6.46
C MET A 782 -27.39 32.85 -5.63
N LEU A 783 -27.36 31.61 -5.15
CA LEU A 783 -28.35 31.07 -4.22
C LEU A 783 -27.76 31.11 -2.82
N CYS A 784 -28.54 31.49 -1.81
CA CYS A 784 -28.15 31.44 -0.41
C CYS A 784 -29.31 30.95 0.48
N TYR A 785 -28.99 30.10 1.45
CA TYR A 785 -29.96 29.65 2.44
C TYR A 785 -29.32 29.44 3.81
N LYS A 786 -30.12 29.66 4.85
CA LYS A 786 -29.72 29.55 6.25
C LYS A 786 -29.88 28.11 6.73
N VAL A 787 -28.83 27.54 7.31
CA VAL A 787 -28.86 26.18 7.90
C VAL A 787 -28.45 26.21 9.37
N PRO A 788 -29.01 25.33 10.22
CA PRO A 788 -28.51 25.14 11.58
C PRO A 788 -27.14 24.45 11.54
N SER A 789 -26.46 24.37 12.68
CA SER A 789 -25.27 23.53 12.79
C SER A 789 -25.64 22.05 12.60
N ASP A 790 -24.68 21.23 12.18
CA ASP A 790 -24.85 19.77 12.08
C ASP A 790 -25.24 19.12 13.41
N GLN A 791 -24.97 19.79 14.53
CA GLN A 791 -25.26 19.33 15.88
C GLN A 791 -26.59 19.88 16.42
N GLY A 792 -27.39 20.54 15.58
CA GLY A 792 -28.73 21.01 15.94
C GLY A 792 -28.74 22.31 16.75
N ASP A 793 -27.73 23.16 16.58
CA ASP A 793 -27.73 24.51 17.15
C ASP A 793 -28.41 25.50 16.19
N PHE A 794 -29.51 26.09 16.64
CA PHE A 794 -30.33 27.07 15.91
C PHE A 794 -30.08 28.52 16.37
N SER A 795 -29.10 28.75 17.25
CA SER A 795 -28.66 30.09 17.61
C SER A 795 -27.87 30.76 16.49
N ALA A 796 -27.70 32.07 16.54
CA ALA A 796 -26.90 32.81 15.56
C ALA A 796 -25.41 32.39 15.54
N GLU A 797 -24.90 31.83 16.65
CA GLU A 797 -23.53 31.30 16.75
C GLU A 797 -23.39 29.93 16.07
N GLY A 798 -24.46 29.14 16.04
CA GLY A 798 -24.52 27.83 15.39
C GLY A 798 -24.99 27.87 13.94
N ALA A 799 -25.79 28.88 13.57
CA ALA A 799 -26.36 28.99 12.24
C ALA A 799 -25.33 29.46 11.20
N THR A 800 -25.42 28.90 10.00
CA THR A 800 -24.52 29.20 8.89
C THR A 800 -25.31 29.56 7.64
N MET A 801 -24.86 30.58 6.93
CA MET A 801 -25.36 30.94 5.61
C MET A 801 -24.57 30.17 4.55
N ASN A 802 -25.23 29.20 3.92
CA ASN A 802 -24.66 28.42 2.83
C ASN A 802 -25.02 29.10 1.51
N TYR A 803 -24.07 29.19 0.58
CA TYR A 803 -24.36 29.74 -0.74
C TYR A 803 -23.75 28.93 -1.88
N LEU A 804 -24.35 29.11 -3.05
CA LEU A 804 -23.95 28.54 -4.34
C LEU A 804 -23.92 29.69 -5.35
N LEU A 805 -22.72 30.04 -5.82
CA LEU A 805 -22.49 31.06 -6.84
C LEU A 805 -22.16 30.36 -8.15
N TYR A 806 -23.05 30.48 -9.12
CA TYR A 806 -22.93 29.79 -10.39
C TYR A 806 -22.20 30.64 -11.43
N GLU A 807 -21.23 30.02 -12.08
CA GLU A 807 -20.38 30.68 -13.06
C GLU A 807 -20.27 29.84 -14.35
N ASN A 808 -20.55 30.46 -15.48
CA ASN A 808 -20.39 29.84 -16.80
C ASN A 808 -18.91 29.69 -17.16
N VAL A 809 -18.45 28.46 -17.29
CA VAL A 809 -17.05 28.13 -17.66
C VAL A 809 -17.08 27.02 -18.70
N ALA A 810 -16.54 27.32 -19.89
CA ALA A 810 -16.54 26.38 -21.00
C ALA A 810 -15.69 25.14 -20.69
N ASP A 811 -16.17 23.97 -21.11
CA ASP A 811 -15.45 22.71 -20.91
C ASP A 811 -14.10 22.72 -21.63
N GLY A 812 -13.07 22.17 -20.99
CA GLY A 812 -11.70 22.16 -21.51
C GLY A 812 -11.06 23.55 -21.71
N SER A 813 -11.67 24.65 -21.26
CA SER A 813 -11.06 25.98 -21.34
C SER A 813 -9.91 26.13 -20.34
N SER A 814 -8.96 27.02 -20.63
CA SER A 814 -7.90 27.36 -19.68
C SER A 814 -8.45 27.88 -18.35
N LYS A 815 -9.57 28.64 -18.38
CA LYS A 815 -10.27 29.08 -17.16
C LYS A 815 -10.77 27.89 -16.33
N MET A 816 -11.23 26.80 -16.97
CA MET A 816 -11.62 25.58 -16.28
C MET A 816 -10.41 24.92 -15.60
N GLU A 817 -9.33 24.73 -16.33
CA GLU A 817 -8.10 24.12 -15.81
C GLU A 817 -7.52 24.92 -14.65
N ASP A 818 -7.51 26.25 -14.78
CA ASP A 818 -7.05 27.17 -13.74
C ASP A 818 -7.90 27.08 -12.47
N ILE A 819 -9.23 27.14 -12.60
CA ILE A 819 -10.14 27.07 -11.45
C ILE A 819 -10.06 25.70 -10.77
N PHE A 820 -9.87 24.64 -11.55
CA PHE A 820 -9.84 23.27 -11.04
C PHE A 820 -8.45 22.80 -10.60
N THR A 821 -7.43 23.64 -10.71
CA THR A 821 -6.11 23.35 -10.15
C THR A 821 -6.01 23.90 -8.74
N ASP A 822 -5.68 23.04 -7.78
CA ASP A 822 -5.61 23.41 -6.36
C ASP A 822 -4.30 24.12 -5.98
N THR A 823 -4.20 24.54 -4.71
CA THR A 823 -3.01 25.18 -4.12
C THR A 823 -1.73 24.36 -4.21
N LYS A 824 -1.81 23.07 -4.55
CA LYS A 824 -0.67 22.16 -4.73
C LYS A 824 -0.40 21.85 -6.20
N GLY A 825 -1.06 22.54 -7.14
CA GLY A 825 -0.90 22.31 -8.58
C GLY A 825 -1.60 21.07 -9.10
N ARG A 826 -2.46 20.41 -8.31
CA ARG A 826 -3.22 19.23 -8.75
C ARG A 826 -4.49 19.68 -9.47
N LEU A 827 -4.63 19.25 -10.73
CA LEU A 827 -5.87 19.42 -11.49
C LEU A 827 -6.94 18.44 -10.99
N HIS A 828 -8.08 18.97 -10.55
CA HIS A 828 -9.24 18.21 -10.09
C HIS A 828 -10.24 18.00 -11.22
N GLN A 829 -10.67 16.75 -11.41
CA GLN A 829 -11.60 16.43 -12.50
C GLN A 829 -13.02 16.98 -12.28
N ASN A 830 -13.50 17.06 -11.03
CA ASN A 830 -14.90 17.37 -10.73
C ASN A 830 -15.12 18.39 -9.61
N THR A 831 -14.30 18.41 -8.56
CA THR A 831 -14.44 19.35 -7.44
C THR A 831 -13.08 19.66 -6.86
N VAL A 832 -12.77 20.93 -6.67
CA VAL A 832 -11.64 21.36 -5.84
C VAL A 832 -12.14 21.45 -4.40
N PRO A 833 -11.57 20.68 -3.46
CA PRO A 833 -12.00 20.67 -2.08
C PRO A 833 -11.91 22.03 -1.37
N ARG A 834 -12.66 22.14 -0.28
CA ARG A 834 -12.61 23.32 0.61
C ARG A 834 -11.21 23.48 1.18
N GLY A 835 -10.70 24.70 1.18
CA GLY A 835 -9.37 25.03 1.70
C GLY A 835 -8.21 24.67 0.76
N THR A 836 -8.49 24.10 -0.43
CA THR A 836 -7.47 23.84 -1.46
C THR A 836 -7.68 24.66 -2.73
N VAL A 837 -8.77 25.43 -2.82
CA VAL A 837 -8.93 26.44 -3.87
C VAL A 837 -7.78 27.45 -3.80
N ARG A 838 -7.13 27.70 -4.94
CA ARG A 838 -6.07 28.70 -5.05
C ARG A 838 -6.58 30.10 -4.69
N PRO A 839 -5.97 30.81 -3.72
CA PRO A 839 -6.44 32.13 -3.28
C PRO A 839 -6.63 33.12 -4.42
N GLU A 840 -5.72 33.15 -5.39
CA GLU A 840 -5.79 34.03 -6.56
C GLU A 840 -6.97 33.71 -7.49
N MET A 841 -7.40 32.44 -7.55
CA MET A 841 -8.59 32.03 -8.31
C MET A 841 -9.86 32.46 -7.57
N TRP A 842 -9.87 32.37 -6.24
CA TRP A 842 -10.97 32.87 -5.44
C TRP A 842 -11.07 34.40 -5.51
N ASP A 843 -9.95 35.11 -5.38
CA ASP A 843 -9.88 36.56 -5.50
C ASP A 843 -10.43 37.03 -6.85
N ARG A 844 -10.05 36.34 -7.93
CA ARG A 844 -10.58 36.61 -9.26
C ARG A 844 -12.10 36.42 -9.31
N ALA A 845 -12.63 35.31 -8.80
CA ALA A 845 -14.07 35.05 -8.76
C ALA A 845 -14.81 36.11 -7.93
N ARG A 846 -14.23 36.54 -6.79
CA ARG A 846 -14.78 37.63 -5.97
C ARG A 846 -14.82 38.95 -6.72
N VAL A 847 -13.70 39.37 -7.29
CA VAL A 847 -13.60 40.64 -8.04
C VAL A 847 -14.55 40.65 -9.24
N GLU A 848 -14.70 39.50 -9.92
CA GLU A 848 -15.58 39.35 -11.08
C GLU A 848 -17.07 39.50 -10.71
N HIS A 849 -17.49 39.05 -9.52
CA HIS A 849 -18.91 38.96 -9.16
C HIS A 849 -19.39 40.04 -8.18
N LEU A 850 -18.54 40.55 -7.29
CA LEU A 850 -18.89 41.59 -6.30
C LEU A 850 -19.63 42.81 -6.87
N PRO A 851 -19.27 43.37 -8.05
CA PRO A 851 -19.94 44.57 -8.57
C PRO A 851 -21.43 44.36 -8.95
N TYR A 852 -21.84 43.11 -9.15
CA TYR A 852 -23.17 42.74 -9.65
C TYR A 852 -24.11 42.23 -8.56
N LEU A 853 -23.58 41.88 -7.39
CA LEU A 853 -24.36 41.33 -6.28
C LEU A 853 -25.08 42.42 -5.48
N ALA A 854 -26.23 42.06 -4.92
CA ALA A 854 -26.87 42.81 -3.85
C ALA A 854 -25.92 42.93 -2.63
N PRO A 855 -25.92 44.04 -1.88
CA PRO A 855 -25.04 44.22 -0.72
C PRO A 855 -25.02 43.05 0.29
N PRO A 856 -26.16 42.42 0.67
CA PRO A 856 -26.15 41.26 1.57
C PRO A 856 -25.39 40.04 1.00
N PHE A 857 -25.51 39.77 -0.31
CA PHE A 857 -24.79 38.68 -0.97
C PHE A 857 -23.32 39.01 -1.19
N ALA A 858 -23.00 40.28 -1.47
CA ALA A 858 -21.62 40.75 -1.56
C ALA A 858 -20.89 40.61 -0.21
N GLU A 859 -21.58 40.85 0.91
CA GLU A 859 -21.03 40.64 2.25
C GLU A 859 -20.68 39.16 2.50
N LEU A 860 -21.56 38.22 2.12
CA LEU A 860 -21.28 36.78 2.20
C LEU A 860 -20.02 36.42 1.41
N LEU A 861 -19.92 36.91 0.18
CA LEU A 861 -18.80 36.62 -0.71
C LEU A 861 -17.48 37.19 -0.16
N ALA A 862 -17.53 38.39 0.42
CA ALA A 862 -16.38 39.05 1.04
C ALA A 862 -15.89 38.34 2.31
N LYS A 863 -16.81 37.82 3.13
CA LYS A 863 -16.52 37.14 4.40
C LYS A 863 -16.21 35.66 4.26
N THR A 864 -16.25 35.11 3.05
CA THR A 864 -15.91 33.71 2.84
C THR A 864 -14.41 33.51 2.78
N ASP A 865 -13.90 32.75 3.75
CA ASP A 865 -12.48 32.42 3.89
C ASP A 865 -12.07 31.20 3.07
N HIS A 866 -12.83 30.11 3.18
CA HIS A 866 -12.50 28.83 2.52
C HIS A 866 -13.65 28.36 1.64
N PRO A 867 -13.70 28.78 0.35
CA PRO A 867 -14.66 28.27 -0.61
C PRO A 867 -14.24 26.89 -1.14
N PHE A 868 -15.13 26.25 -1.87
CA PHE A 868 -14.84 25.10 -2.72
C PHE A 868 -15.61 25.22 -4.05
N VAL A 869 -15.17 24.51 -5.09
CA VAL A 869 -15.76 24.65 -6.43
C VAL A 869 -16.01 23.30 -7.08
N SER A 870 -17.18 23.14 -7.72
CA SER A 870 -17.59 21.88 -8.35
C SER A 870 -18.09 22.09 -9.78
N LYS A 871 -17.73 21.19 -10.69
CA LYS A 871 -18.35 21.08 -12.02
C LYS A 871 -19.79 20.62 -11.85
N ILE A 872 -20.73 21.29 -12.52
CA ILE A 872 -22.13 20.88 -12.49
C ILE A 872 -22.41 19.95 -13.65
N GLY A 873 -22.99 18.80 -13.34
CA GLY A 873 -23.50 17.86 -14.32
C GLY A 873 -24.73 17.13 -13.78
N ASP A 874 -25.50 16.57 -14.69
CA ASP A 874 -26.60 15.68 -14.38
C ASP A 874 -26.49 14.40 -15.22
N GLY A 875 -27.14 13.34 -14.75
CA GLY A 875 -27.07 12.02 -15.36
C GLY A 875 -28.06 11.06 -14.72
N MET A 876 -28.43 10.02 -15.45
CA MET A 876 -29.37 9.00 -14.99
C MET A 876 -29.01 7.64 -15.59
N CYS A 877 -29.23 6.56 -14.85
CA CYS A 877 -29.14 5.19 -15.38
C CYS A 877 -30.33 4.86 -16.28
N ASP A 878 -30.14 3.88 -17.16
CA ASP A 878 -31.18 3.46 -18.10
C ASP A 878 -32.35 2.75 -17.39
N THR A 879 -32.04 1.91 -16.39
CA THR A 879 -33.01 1.22 -15.53
C THR A 879 -32.57 1.36 -14.06
N PRO A 880 -33.51 1.43 -13.08
CA PRO A 880 -33.18 1.44 -11.67
C PRO A 880 -33.01 0.04 -11.06
N SER A 881 -33.25 -1.05 -11.81
CA SER A 881 -33.30 -2.41 -11.27
C SER A 881 -32.47 -3.41 -12.09
N TYR A 882 -31.84 -4.32 -11.36
CA TYR A 882 -30.89 -5.33 -11.85
C TYR A 882 -31.16 -6.67 -11.13
N PHE A 883 -30.72 -7.78 -11.75
CA PHE A 883 -30.94 -9.14 -11.24
C PHE A 883 -32.41 -9.42 -10.89
N GLY A 884 -33.33 -9.07 -11.79
CA GLY A 884 -34.77 -9.30 -11.60
C GLY A 884 -35.39 -8.52 -10.43
N GLY A 885 -34.88 -7.31 -10.11
CA GLY A 885 -35.37 -6.48 -9.00
C GLY A 885 -34.70 -6.75 -7.66
N LYS A 886 -33.75 -7.68 -7.60
CA LYS A 886 -33.00 -8.00 -6.38
C LYS A 886 -31.91 -6.96 -6.08
N VAL A 887 -31.44 -6.20 -7.07
CA VAL A 887 -30.57 -5.03 -6.84
C VAL A 887 -31.22 -3.80 -7.44
N VAL A 888 -31.45 -2.77 -6.62
CA VAL A 888 -32.05 -1.52 -7.06
C VAL A 888 -31.15 -0.33 -6.77
N LEU A 889 -31.08 0.63 -7.68
CA LEU A 889 -30.33 1.88 -7.51
C LEU A 889 -31.29 3.01 -7.14
N VAL A 890 -30.91 3.83 -6.16
CA VAL A 890 -31.71 4.98 -5.69
C VAL A 890 -30.83 6.20 -5.43
N GLY A 891 -31.45 7.36 -5.23
CA GLY A 891 -30.79 8.64 -5.02
C GLY A 891 -29.81 8.95 -6.15
N GLU A 892 -28.65 9.50 -5.78
CA GLU A 892 -27.61 9.87 -6.74
C GLU A 892 -26.85 8.67 -7.35
N ALA A 893 -27.04 7.46 -6.81
CA ALA A 893 -26.54 6.25 -7.47
C ALA A 893 -27.31 5.99 -8.77
N PHE A 894 -28.62 6.28 -8.79
CA PHE A 894 -29.49 6.15 -9.96
C PHE A 894 -29.57 7.42 -10.81
N CYS A 895 -29.79 8.58 -10.19
CA CYS A 895 -30.00 9.85 -10.88
C CYS A 895 -29.39 11.03 -10.11
N SER A 896 -28.46 11.73 -10.74
CA SER A 896 -27.87 12.96 -10.20
C SER A 896 -28.47 14.17 -10.92
N ILE A 897 -28.95 15.14 -10.15
CA ILE A 897 -29.63 16.35 -10.64
C ILE A 897 -28.79 17.60 -10.34
N ARG A 898 -28.95 18.64 -11.15
CA ARG A 898 -28.27 19.94 -10.92
C ARG A 898 -28.75 20.54 -9.59
N PRO A 899 -27.87 21.13 -8.75
CA PRO A 899 -28.20 21.51 -7.38
C PRO A 899 -29.06 22.77 -7.22
N HIS A 900 -29.56 23.33 -8.34
CA HIS A 900 -30.30 24.61 -8.39
C HIS A 900 -31.54 24.66 -7.50
N THR A 901 -32.16 23.52 -7.22
CA THR A 901 -33.40 23.41 -6.43
C THR A 901 -33.19 22.86 -5.02
N GLY A 902 -31.98 22.39 -4.68
CA GLY A 902 -31.70 21.69 -3.42
C GLY A 902 -32.41 20.34 -3.24
N ALA A 903 -33.08 19.83 -4.29
CA ALA A 903 -34.10 18.79 -4.19
C ALA A 903 -33.59 17.33 -4.25
N ALA A 904 -32.30 17.08 -4.01
CA ALA A 904 -31.74 15.72 -4.09
C ALA A 904 -32.31 14.77 -3.02
N ALA A 905 -32.54 15.28 -1.81
CA ALA A 905 -33.23 14.53 -0.75
C ALA A 905 -34.71 14.30 -1.10
N GLU A 906 -35.36 15.28 -1.72
CA GLU A 906 -36.75 15.15 -2.18
C GLU A 906 -36.90 14.03 -3.21
N LEU A 907 -36.01 13.97 -4.20
CA LEU A 907 -35.97 12.87 -5.17
C LEU A 907 -35.81 11.51 -4.46
N SER A 908 -34.93 11.43 -3.45
CA SER A 908 -34.75 10.21 -2.66
C SER A 908 -36.03 9.81 -1.90
N ALA A 909 -36.78 10.79 -1.39
CA ALA A 909 -38.06 10.58 -0.71
C ALA A 909 -39.14 10.04 -1.67
N VAL A 910 -39.24 10.61 -2.87
CA VAL A 910 -40.18 10.15 -3.91
C VAL A 910 -39.86 8.70 -4.32
N GLN A 911 -38.58 8.39 -4.53
CA GLN A 911 -38.16 7.03 -4.85
C GLN A 911 -38.43 6.05 -3.69
N ASN A 912 -38.32 6.50 -2.44
CA ASN A 912 -38.72 5.72 -1.27
C ASN A 912 -40.24 5.44 -1.26
N GLU A 913 -41.08 6.43 -1.53
CA GLU A 913 -42.53 6.25 -1.61
C GLU A 913 -42.92 5.24 -2.71
N LEU A 914 -42.28 5.32 -3.88
CA LEU A 914 -42.49 4.37 -4.97
C LEU A 914 -42.06 2.94 -4.55
N MET A 915 -40.91 2.81 -3.89
CA MET A 915 -40.45 1.53 -3.35
C MET A 915 -41.43 0.93 -2.33
N VAL A 916 -42.06 1.77 -1.50
CA VAL A 916 -43.10 1.33 -0.55
C VAL A 916 -44.32 0.78 -1.27
N LYS A 917 -44.82 1.49 -2.29
CA LYS A 917 -45.96 1.04 -3.11
C LYS A 917 -45.68 -0.31 -3.77
N LEU A 918 -44.48 -0.47 -4.34
CA LEU A 918 -44.04 -1.73 -4.93
C LEU A 918 -44.09 -2.88 -3.91
N ARG A 919 -43.52 -2.67 -2.71
CA ARG A 919 -43.49 -3.72 -1.67
C ARG A 919 -44.85 -4.07 -1.10
N ARG A 920 -45.78 -3.12 -1.07
CA ARG A 920 -47.16 -3.37 -0.62
C ARG A 920 -48.02 -4.05 -1.69
N GLY A 921 -47.47 -4.29 -2.88
CA GLY A 921 -48.20 -4.86 -4.01
C GLY A 921 -49.20 -3.88 -4.62
N GLU A 922 -49.03 -2.57 -4.36
CA GLU A 922 -49.89 -1.50 -4.91
C GLU A 922 -49.51 -1.16 -6.37
N THR A 923 -48.34 -1.63 -6.85
CA THR A 923 -47.85 -1.47 -8.22
C THR A 923 -46.98 -2.66 -8.61
N THR A 924 -46.84 -2.94 -9.91
CA THR A 924 -45.95 -4.01 -10.39
C THR A 924 -44.48 -3.56 -10.46
N PRO A 925 -43.49 -4.48 -10.52
CA PRO A 925 -42.10 -4.11 -10.72
C PRO A 925 -41.86 -3.25 -11.98
N GLU A 926 -42.53 -3.58 -13.09
CA GLU A 926 -42.41 -2.85 -14.35
C GLU A 926 -42.96 -1.43 -14.25
N GLU A 927 -44.13 -1.27 -13.64
CA GLU A 927 -44.73 0.03 -13.36
C GLU A 927 -43.87 0.85 -12.40
N TRP A 928 -43.28 0.22 -11.37
CA TRP A 928 -42.37 0.88 -10.45
C TRP A 928 -41.10 1.38 -11.14
N GLU A 929 -40.47 0.57 -12.01
CA GLU A 929 -39.30 0.98 -12.79
C GLU A 929 -39.63 2.17 -13.70
N GLU A 930 -40.79 2.12 -14.36
CA GLU A 930 -41.28 3.20 -15.22
C GLU A 930 -41.51 4.48 -14.42
N GLN A 931 -42.24 4.41 -13.30
CA GLN A 931 -42.51 5.56 -12.45
C GLN A 931 -41.22 6.14 -11.85
N THR A 932 -40.29 5.30 -11.40
CA THR A 932 -39.01 5.74 -10.83
C THR A 932 -38.19 6.52 -11.86
N ARG A 933 -38.11 6.03 -13.10
CA ARG A 933 -37.47 6.74 -14.22
C ARG A 933 -38.20 8.04 -14.56
N LEU A 934 -39.53 8.00 -14.64
CA LEU A 934 -40.35 9.16 -15.01
C LEU A 934 -40.18 10.28 -13.99
N GLN A 935 -40.33 10.00 -12.70
CA GLN A 935 -40.17 10.99 -11.63
C GLN A 935 -38.74 11.55 -11.62
N SER A 936 -37.72 10.69 -11.68
CA SER A 936 -36.32 11.14 -11.70
C SER A 936 -36.03 12.03 -12.91
N ARG A 937 -36.60 11.72 -14.08
CA ARG A 937 -36.51 12.54 -15.28
C ARG A 937 -37.20 13.90 -15.11
N LYS A 938 -38.38 13.95 -14.47
CA LYS A 938 -39.07 15.23 -14.16
C LYS A 938 -38.23 16.13 -13.26
N PHE A 939 -37.63 15.58 -12.20
CA PHE A 939 -36.71 16.33 -11.33
C PHE A 939 -35.49 16.86 -12.10
N MET A 940 -34.89 16.01 -12.94
CA MET A 940 -33.76 16.42 -13.78
C MET A 940 -34.15 17.52 -14.78
N MET A 941 -35.32 17.43 -15.42
CA MET A 941 -35.84 18.45 -16.34
C MET A 941 -36.14 19.76 -15.63
N ALA A 942 -36.75 19.72 -14.45
CA ALA A 942 -37.00 20.91 -13.62
C ALA A 942 -35.69 21.60 -13.23
N ALA A 943 -34.72 20.83 -12.73
CA ALA A 943 -33.39 21.34 -12.38
C ALA A 943 -32.65 21.94 -13.59
N ARG A 944 -32.77 21.31 -14.77
CA ARG A 944 -32.25 21.87 -16.02
C ARG A 944 -32.91 23.21 -16.36
N ALA A 945 -34.24 23.29 -16.32
CA ALA A 945 -34.96 24.52 -16.63
C ALA A 945 -34.55 25.69 -15.71
N VAL A 946 -34.41 25.46 -14.40
CA VAL A 946 -33.91 26.49 -13.45
C VAL A 946 -32.48 26.90 -13.77
N GLY A 947 -31.60 25.92 -14.08
CA GLY A 947 -30.23 26.22 -14.49
C GLY A 947 -30.14 27.06 -15.76
N GLU A 948 -30.91 26.72 -16.80
CA GLU A 948 -30.90 27.47 -18.06
C GLU A 948 -31.48 28.88 -17.92
N PHE A 949 -32.45 29.09 -17.02
CA PHE A 949 -33.00 30.42 -16.74
C PHE A 949 -31.90 31.40 -16.28
N GLY A 950 -31.00 30.95 -15.41
CA GLY A 950 -29.93 31.78 -14.86
C GLY A 950 -28.61 31.76 -15.64
N GLN A 951 -28.36 30.72 -16.44
CA GLN A 951 -27.04 30.48 -17.05
C GLN A 951 -27.03 30.59 -18.59
N SER A 952 -28.19 30.66 -19.25
CA SER A 952 -28.31 30.44 -20.69
C SER A 952 -29.19 31.46 -21.40
N SER A 953 -29.41 31.25 -22.70
CA SER A 953 -30.30 32.11 -23.49
C SER A 953 -31.77 31.86 -23.15
N ILE A 954 -32.62 32.86 -23.34
CA ILE A 954 -34.07 32.73 -23.14
C ILE A 954 -34.71 31.66 -24.05
N VAL A 955 -34.11 31.41 -25.23
CA VAL A 955 -34.53 30.34 -26.16
C VAL A 955 -34.22 28.96 -25.57
N THR A 956 -33.03 28.78 -25.01
CA THR A 956 -32.63 27.54 -24.35
C THR A 956 -33.51 27.27 -23.13
N PHE A 957 -33.73 28.30 -22.31
CA PHE A 957 -34.66 28.24 -21.18
C PHE A 957 -36.07 27.81 -21.61
N ALA A 958 -36.66 28.46 -22.61
CA ALA A 958 -38.00 28.13 -23.10
C ALA A 958 -38.12 26.68 -23.58
N ARG A 959 -37.08 26.16 -24.26
CA ARG A 959 -37.03 24.76 -24.71
C ARG A 959 -37.04 23.78 -23.53
N HIS A 960 -36.23 24.03 -22.50
CA HIS A 960 -36.18 23.16 -21.33
C HIS A 960 -37.43 23.27 -20.44
N LEU A 961 -38.01 24.46 -20.33
CA LEU A 961 -39.28 24.68 -19.65
C LEU A 961 -40.42 23.96 -20.37
N TYR A 962 -40.49 24.04 -21.71
CA TYR A 962 -41.47 23.28 -22.49
C TYR A 962 -41.30 21.77 -22.29
N ALA A 963 -40.07 21.25 -22.34
CA ALA A 963 -39.81 19.83 -22.09
C ALA A 963 -40.26 19.38 -20.69
N TYR A 964 -40.09 20.23 -19.67
CA TYR A 964 -40.59 19.96 -18.32
C TYR A 964 -42.13 19.99 -18.25
N LEU A 965 -42.79 20.97 -18.86
CA LEU A 965 -44.25 21.10 -18.85
C LEU A 965 -44.96 19.97 -19.62
N MET A 966 -44.28 19.36 -20.60
CA MET A 966 -44.81 18.26 -21.41
C MET A 966 -44.53 16.86 -20.82
N ALA A 967 -43.75 16.77 -19.74
CA ALA A 967 -43.37 15.52 -19.08
C ALA A 967 -44.26 15.19 -17.89
#